data_AF-A0AAV9NX14-F1
#
_entry.id   AF-A0AAV9NX14-F1
#
_cell.length_a   1.000
_cell.length_b   1.000
_cell.length_c   1.000
_cell.angle_alpha   90.00
_cell.angle_beta   90.00
_cell.angle_gamma   90.00
#
_symmetry.space_group_name_H-M   'P 1'
#
loop_
_entity.id
_entity.type
_entity.pdbx_description
1 polymer ?
#
loop_
_entity_poly.entity_id
_entity_poly.type
_entity_poly.pdbx_seq_one_letter_code
_entity_poly.pdbx_strand_id
1 'polypeptide(L)'
;MPTPSSTVPTTGTESRSPSPDAEELVFLTLHEHNSREEKTDPSVRRLPSGMHMYGAVNRTFDLTSSLLGRDKRYGSTIAALRDEKPKSLDSILPHDVLELLDHHLLWHKLYMPWLPSLRTLWDEIAAARPSSTSHLSASTLLALLATIALDVPSERLAQYRNLRLDLQCIVYHLGQKLLFMLPRDEYTLIVLELVMNHRPLALVDSQEAAAHTLSGNLFGTLISAMQQRLGFDAAPKKLRGCLASGQPANVEVLVLNTLRWCASTMRRMSQDLQELETNRSELYEPEVALQAAFEITAEAIDRFSLDKCFFLFHVLRYHADDLIATRGVIIDWQDTAKLSEHIETHVELRNQRRKDYDLGLTQFFFNDGRTHEGLALSQLITIEQGQGYSNVIGLAMFFAVMRGFQAPSTLNTGVGNDTMAQLSMYWTQRVNHEAAKVSLNEQTEAGAFLQRYGDMHMDALEKRLTDFINAATEVSLQGVPFVGPPRHTSTNVLMACKEILENNAVRIKIDNVLHPRVDMQLILLENAARQLERMEADGGSPEAVACGSVFTACAKVIRNLHRVMRSWKRQYRIQVPQPHCDHKKPYQHKQLPEAQPGISAASNPWPTFGFALDDFSTDGLFTDWDSWPQLDSDMFAFDFDTRHQ
;
A
#
# COMPACT_ATOMS: atom_id res chain seq x y z
N MET A 1 21.06 71.00 -36.04
CA MET A 1 21.56 69.66 -35.68
C MET A 1 20.70 69.11 -34.56
N PRO A 2 19.76 68.19 -34.84
CA PRO A 2 19.01 67.48 -33.82
C PRO A 2 19.53 66.06 -33.61
N THR A 3 19.41 65.62 -32.37
CA THR A 3 19.79 64.35 -31.76
C THR A 3 19.05 63.13 -32.34
N PRO A 4 19.63 61.91 -32.27
CA PRO A 4 19.00 60.71 -32.81
C PRO A 4 17.98 60.12 -31.83
N SER A 5 16.83 59.79 -32.41
CA SER A 5 15.72 59.02 -31.86
C SER A 5 16.11 57.56 -31.62
N SER A 6 15.97 57.09 -30.38
CA SER A 6 16.05 55.67 -30.01
C SER A 6 14.68 55.02 -30.19
N THR A 7 14.63 54.04 -31.09
CA THR A 7 13.49 53.15 -31.35
C THR A 7 13.44 52.05 -30.29
N VAL A 8 12.33 52.01 -29.54
CA VAL A 8 11.96 50.90 -28.66
C VAL A 8 11.17 49.87 -29.47
N PRO A 9 11.50 48.57 -29.45
CA PRO A 9 10.67 47.55 -30.07
C PRO A 9 9.51 47.17 -29.14
N THR A 10 8.30 47.30 -29.67
CA THR A 10 7.04 46.79 -29.12
C THR A 10 7.08 45.27 -29.05
N THR A 11 7.09 44.70 -27.84
CA THR A 11 6.82 43.29 -27.62
C THR A 11 5.30 43.07 -27.69
N GLY A 12 4.88 42.32 -28.71
CA GLY A 12 3.52 41.83 -28.85
C GLY A 12 3.15 40.93 -27.67
N THR A 13 2.11 41.31 -26.95
CA THR A 13 1.45 40.48 -25.95
C THR A 13 0.51 39.53 -26.70
N GLU A 14 1.00 38.34 -27.03
CA GLU A 14 0.13 37.22 -27.41
C GLU A 14 -0.65 36.77 -26.17
N SER A 15 -1.91 37.18 -26.10
CA SER A 15 -2.89 36.63 -25.17
C SER A 15 -3.18 35.19 -25.57
N ARG A 16 -2.47 34.21 -25.00
CA ARG A 16 -2.92 32.82 -24.98
C ARG A 16 -4.15 32.74 -24.08
N SER A 17 -5.31 32.50 -24.69
CA SER A 17 -6.51 32.06 -24.01
C SER A 17 -6.23 30.78 -23.22
N PRO A 18 -6.72 30.65 -21.97
CA PRO A 18 -6.65 29.38 -21.24
C PRO A 18 -7.54 28.35 -21.94
N SER A 19 -7.01 27.15 -22.21
CA SER A 19 -7.77 26.06 -22.82
C SER A 19 -8.87 25.55 -21.88
N PRO A 20 -10.00 25.04 -22.40
CA PRO A 20 -11.16 24.68 -21.60
C PRO A 20 -11.19 23.20 -21.19
N ASP A 21 -10.10 22.59 -20.68
CA ASP A 21 -10.05 21.10 -20.64
C ASP A 21 -9.89 20.49 -19.24
N ALA A 22 -10.74 20.86 -18.29
CA ALA A 22 -10.83 20.14 -17.00
C ALA A 22 -12.23 19.60 -16.73
N GLU A 23 -13.29 20.34 -17.06
CA GLU A 23 -14.66 19.85 -16.97
C GLU A 23 -14.96 18.81 -18.06
N GLU A 24 -14.40 19.00 -19.26
CA GLU A 24 -14.53 18.06 -20.38
C GLU A 24 -13.73 16.76 -20.12
N LEU A 25 -12.58 16.86 -19.43
CA LEU A 25 -11.77 15.71 -19.02
C LEU A 25 -12.45 14.88 -17.91
N VAL A 26 -13.15 15.52 -16.96
CA VAL A 26 -13.96 14.82 -15.94
C VAL A 26 -15.15 14.11 -16.57
N PHE A 27 -15.84 14.76 -17.52
CA PHE A 27 -16.97 14.15 -18.24
C PHE A 27 -16.53 13.02 -19.17
N LEU A 28 -15.41 13.15 -19.90
CA LEU A 28 -14.89 12.10 -20.78
C LEU A 28 -14.37 10.90 -19.99
N THR A 29 -13.68 11.11 -18.87
CA THR A 29 -13.17 10.00 -18.03
C THR A 29 -14.30 9.23 -17.36
N LEU A 30 -15.37 9.91 -16.92
CA LEU A 30 -16.56 9.25 -16.35
C LEU A 30 -17.39 8.51 -17.42
N HIS A 31 -17.44 9.03 -18.66
CA HIS A 31 -18.24 8.44 -19.72
C HIS A 31 -17.50 7.29 -20.45
N GLU A 32 -16.19 7.38 -20.69
CA GLU A 32 -15.40 6.30 -21.31
C GLU A 32 -15.26 5.08 -20.41
N HIS A 33 -15.20 5.25 -19.08
CA HIS A 33 -15.19 4.11 -18.16
C HIS A 33 -16.53 3.37 -18.12
N ASN A 34 -17.65 4.10 -18.21
CA ASN A 34 -19.00 3.53 -18.22
C ASN A 34 -19.43 2.95 -19.58
N SER A 35 -18.74 3.29 -20.68
CA SER A 35 -19.19 2.92 -22.04
C SER A 35 -18.55 1.64 -22.61
N ARG A 36 -17.63 0.99 -21.87
CA ARG A 36 -16.99 -0.27 -22.30
C ARG A 36 -17.61 -1.54 -21.71
N GLU A 37 -18.67 -1.43 -20.91
CA GLU A 37 -19.35 -2.59 -20.35
C GLU A 37 -20.56 -2.99 -21.20
N GLU A 38 -20.34 -3.93 -22.12
CA GLU A 38 -21.43 -4.74 -22.68
C GLU A 38 -22.15 -5.48 -21.55
N LYS A 39 -23.44 -5.16 -21.36
CA LYS A 39 -24.37 -5.93 -20.52
C LYS A 39 -24.26 -7.40 -20.86
N THR A 40 -23.61 -8.17 -19.99
CA THR A 40 -23.42 -9.61 -20.17
C THR A 40 -23.86 -10.40 -18.94
N ASP A 41 -24.36 -11.59 -19.22
CA ASP A 41 -25.02 -12.52 -18.30
C ASP A 41 -24.11 -12.90 -17.11
N PRO A 42 -24.54 -12.72 -15.84
CA PRO A 42 -23.74 -12.99 -14.64
C PRO A 42 -23.39 -14.48 -14.43
N SER A 43 -23.88 -15.38 -15.28
CA SER A 43 -23.63 -16.83 -15.19
C SER A 43 -22.33 -17.29 -15.89
N VAL A 44 -21.67 -16.45 -16.69
CA VAL A 44 -20.44 -16.82 -17.42
C VAL A 44 -19.21 -16.20 -16.73
N ARG A 45 -18.49 -16.99 -15.92
CA ARG A 45 -17.17 -16.59 -15.38
C ARG A 45 -16.17 -16.44 -16.54
N ARG A 46 -15.94 -15.21 -17.04
CA ARG A 46 -14.84 -14.95 -17.97
C ARG A 46 -13.51 -14.99 -17.22
N LEU A 47 -12.52 -15.66 -17.81
CA LEU A 47 -11.13 -15.54 -17.37
C LEU A 47 -10.67 -14.07 -17.52
N PRO A 48 -9.92 -13.51 -16.55
CA PRO A 48 -9.38 -12.15 -16.66
C PRO A 48 -8.51 -12.01 -17.91
N SER A 49 -8.46 -10.82 -18.53
CA SER A 49 -7.54 -10.60 -19.65
C SER A 49 -6.08 -10.67 -19.19
N GLY A 50 -5.15 -10.93 -20.12
CA GLY A 50 -3.73 -11.01 -19.78
C GLY A 50 -3.15 -9.74 -19.15
N MET A 51 -3.63 -8.58 -19.57
CA MET A 51 -3.33 -7.30 -18.91
C MET A 51 -3.85 -7.23 -17.47
N HIS A 52 -5.09 -7.67 -17.20
CA HIS A 52 -5.63 -7.68 -15.84
C HIS A 52 -4.87 -8.66 -14.95
N MET A 53 -4.44 -9.80 -15.49
CA MET A 53 -3.61 -10.76 -14.76
C MET A 53 -2.21 -10.19 -14.47
N TYR A 54 -1.56 -9.56 -15.45
CA TYR A 54 -0.27 -8.91 -15.25
C TYR A 54 -0.35 -7.75 -14.24
N GLY A 55 -1.38 -6.90 -14.37
CA GLY A 55 -1.69 -5.84 -13.41
C GLY A 55 -1.89 -6.40 -12.00
N ALA A 56 -2.64 -7.48 -11.84
CA ALA A 56 -2.84 -8.13 -10.54
C ALA A 56 -1.58 -8.81 -9.98
N VAL A 57 -0.69 -9.32 -10.83
CA VAL A 57 0.59 -9.90 -10.39
C VAL A 57 1.54 -8.81 -9.88
N ASN A 58 1.52 -7.65 -10.54
CA ASN A 58 2.49 -6.57 -10.31
C ASN A 58 1.97 -5.45 -9.38
N ARG A 59 0.64 -5.31 -9.24
CA ARG A 59 -0.01 -4.30 -8.40
C ARG A 59 -0.97 -4.96 -7.42
N THR A 60 -0.69 -4.77 -6.13
CA THR A 60 -1.57 -5.25 -5.05
C THR A 60 -2.97 -4.69 -5.15
N PHE A 61 -3.10 -3.44 -5.60
CA PHE A 61 -4.40 -2.78 -5.72
C PHE A 61 -5.26 -3.43 -6.80
N ASP A 62 -4.66 -3.83 -7.93
CA ASP A 62 -5.37 -4.51 -9.01
C ASP A 62 -5.75 -5.94 -8.60
N LEU A 63 -4.86 -6.63 -7.87
CA LEU A 63 -5.18 -7.93 -7.27
C LEU A 63 -6.33 -7.82 -6.28
N THR A 64 -6.23 -6.87 -5.35
CA THR A 64 -7.23 -6.69 -4.28
C THR A 64 -8.57 -6.27 -4.90
N SER A 65 -8.55 -5.33 -5.84
CA SER A 65 -9.71 -4.92 -6.63
C SER A 65 -10.35 -6.12 -7.36
N SER A 66 -9.56 -6.89 -8.11
CA SER A 66 -10.05 -8.08 -8.83
C SER A 66 -10.68 -9.13 -7.88
N LEU A 67 -10.06 -9.38 -6.73
CA LEU A 67 -10.56 -10.33 -5.74
C LEU A 67 -11.83 -9.82 -5.05
N LEU A 68 -11.89 -8.54 -4.70
CA LEU A 68 -13.05 -7.94 -4.03
C LEU A 68 -14.22 -7.69 -4.97
N GLY A 69 -13.98 -7.47 -6.26
CA GLY A 69 -15.04 -7.38 -7.27
C GLY A 69 -15.88 -8.66 -7.36
N ARG A 70 -15.34 -9.80 -6.91
CA ARG A 70 -16.06 -11.09 -6.82
C ARG A 70 -16.79 -11.27 -5.49
N ASP A 71 -16.52 -10.44 -4.49
CA ASP A 71 -17.11 -10.53 -3.17
C ASP A 71 -18.44 -9.76 -3.10
N LYS A 72 -19.56 -10.49 -3.17
CA LYS A 72 -20.92 -9.93 -3.08
C LYS A 72 -21.20 -9.13 -1.81
N ARG A 73 -20.37 -9.25 -0.76
CA ARG A 73 -20.55 -8.48 0.46
C ARG A 73 -19.81 -7.15 0.41
N TYR A 74 -18.68 -7.06 -0.29
CA TYR A 74 -17.86 -5.85 -0.29
C TYR A 74 -18.64 -4.65 -0.87
N GLY A 75 -18.73 -3.56 -0.10
CA GLY A 75 -19.47 -2.36 -0.49
C GLY A 75 -21.00 -2.51 -0.53
N SER A 76 -21.57 -3.60 0.00
CA SER A 76 -23.02 -3.83 -0.04
C SER A 76 -23.85 -2.80 0.73
N THR A 77 -23.23 -2.02 1.64
CA THR A 77 -23.92 -0.94 2.37
C THR A 77 -24.16 0.31 1.52
N ILE A 78 -23.50 0.46 0.36
CA ILE A 78 -23.64 1.64 -0.52
C ILE A 78 -25.10 1.88 -0.90
N ALA A 79 -25.85 0.82 -1.20
CA ALA A 79 -27.27 0.93 -1.56
C ALA A 79 -28.11 1.53 -0.43
N ALA A 80 -27.84 1.16 0.82
CA ALA A 80 -28.54 1.68 1.99
C ALA A 80 -28.22 3.18 2.21
N LEU A 81 -26.94 3.57 2.06
CA LEU A 81 -26.52 4.97 2.22
C LEU A 81 -27.16 5.88 1.17
N ARG A 82 -27.33 5.38 -0.07
CA ARG A 82 -27.95 6.13 -1.17
C ARG A 82 -29.41 6.46 -0.90
N ASP A 83 -30.16 5.49 -0.38
CA ASP A 83 -31.61 5.60 -0.19
C ASP A 83 -31.97 6.36 1.11
N GLU A 84 -31.03 6.44 2.06
CA GLU A 84 -31.20 7.15 3.33
C GLU A 84 -31.04 8.67 3.18
N LYS A 85 -31.86 9.44 3.92
CA LYS A 85 -31.76 10.91 3.95
C LYS A 85 -30.73 11.35 4.99
N PRO A 86 -29.75 12.20 4.64
CA PRO A 86 -28.72 12.61 5.58
C PRO A 86 -29.30 13.49 6.70
N LYS A 87 -28.90 13.22 7.93
CA LYS A 87 -29.16 14.08 9.10
C LYS A 87 -28.30 15.35 9.03
N SER A 88 -28.65 16.37 9.82
CA SER A 88 -27.81 17.57 9.93
C SER A 88 -26.61 17.30 10.83
N LEU A 89 -25.41 17.76 10.44
CA LEU A 89 -24.20 17.64 11.27
C LEU A 89 -24.39 18.25 12.67
N ASP A 90 -25.03 19.41 12.74
CA ASP A 90 -25.38 20.11 14.00
C ASP A 90 -26.21 19.26 14.96
N SER A 91 -27.01 18.35 14.42
CA SER A 91 -27.93 17.52 15.22
C SER A 91 -27.28 16.25 15.77
N ILE A 92 -26.13 15.83 15.24
CA ILE A 92 -25.52 14.54 15.54
C ILE A 92 -24.13 14.61 16.18
N LEU A 93 -23.43 15.75 16.10
CA LEU A 93 -22.09 15.93 16.66
C LEU A 93 -22.10 16.91 17.86
N PRO A 94 -22.26 16.39 19.09
CA PRO A 94 -22.05 17.16 20.31
C PRO A 94 -20.60 17.67 20.43
N HIS A 95 -20.40 18.79 21.14
CA HIS A 95 -19.08 19.40 21.30
C HIS A 95 -18.07 18.53 22.04
N ASP A 96 -18.53 17.80 23.07
CA ASP A 96 -17.72 16.86 23.85
C ASP A 96 -17.27 15.64 23.05
N VAL A 97 -18.05 15.26 22.03
CA VAL A 97 -17.70 14.17 21.11
C VAL A 97 -16.58 14.60 20.15
N LEU A 98 -16.54 15.87 19.72
CA LEU A 98 -15.51 16.35 18.79
C LEU A 98 -14.09 16.24 19.36
N GLU A 99 -13.88 16.59 20.62
CA GLU A 99 -12.56 16.46 21.27
C GLU A 99 -12.13 15.00 21.38
N LEU A 100 -13.08 14.12 21.72
CA LEU A 100 -12.82 12.68 21.79
C LEU A 100 -12.45 12.11 20.41
N LEU A 101 -13.16 12.49 19.36
CA LEU A 101 -12.87 12.05 17.99
C LEU A 101 -11.51 12.60 17.52
N ASP A 102 -11.21 13.87 17.79
CA ASP A 102 -9.96 14.51 17.38
C ASP A 102 -8.73 13.85 18.02
N HIS A 103 -8.86 13.39 19.27
CA HIS A 103 -7.84 12.58 19.94
C HIS A 103 -7.58 11.23 19.24
N HIS A 104 -8.58 10.60 18.62
CA HIS A 104 -8.38 9.36 17.88
C HIS A 104 -7.82 9.58 16.46
N LEU A 105 -7.65 10.84 16.04
CA LEU A 105 -7.01 11.19 14.76
C LEU A 105 -5.48 11.41 14.88
N LEU A 106 -4.85 11.12 16.02
CA LEU A 106 -3.41 11.32 16.23
C LEU A 106 -2.55 10.69 15.14
N TRP A 107 -2.79 9.43 14.80
CA TRP A 107 -2.06 8.74 13.72
C TRP A 107 -2.33 9.35 12.35
N HIS A 108 -3.58 9.73 12.08
CA HIS A 108 -3.97 10.38 10.84
C HIS A 108 -3.23 11.72 10.66
N LYS A 109 -3.14 12.50 11.73
CA LYS A 109 -2.39 13.77 11.76
C LYS A 109 -0.88 13.55 11.66
N LEU A 110 -0.36 12.42 12.12
CA LEU A 110 1.05 12.08 11.92
C LEU A 110 1.38 11.83 10.44
N TYR A 111 0.53 11.07 9.73
CA TYR A 111 0.69 10.83 8.29
C TYR A 111 0.29 12.04 7.42
N MET A 112 -0.62 12.88 7.91
CA MET A 112 -1.14 14.07 7.23
C MET A 112 -1.12 15.28 8.19
N PRO A 113 0.05 15.88 8.47
CA PRO A 113 0.23 16.97 9.45
C PRO A 113 -0.51 18.27 9.12
N TRP A 114 -1.07 18.39 7.92
CA TRP A 114 -1.95 19.47 7.49
C TRP A 114 -3.43 19.25 7.85
N LEU A 115 -3.79 18.15 8.50
CA LEU A 115 -5.17 17.92 8.91
C LEU A 115 -5.57 18.95 9.99
N PRO A 116 -6.65 19.72 9.77
CA PRO A 116 -7.14 20.65 10.78
C PRO A 116 -7.74 19.89 11.97
N SER A 117 -7.86 20.56 13.12
CA SER A 117 -8.61 19.99 14.24
C SER A 117 -10.11 19.97 13.90
N LEU A 118 -10.83 18.96 14.40
CA LEU A 118 -12.28 18.89 14.23
C LEU A 118 -12.97 20.14 14.80
N ARG A 119 -12.42 20.71 15.88
CA ARG A 119 -12.94 21.93 16.50
C ARG A 119 -12.80 23.14 15.59
N THR A 120 -11.63 23.33 14.98
CA THR A 120 -11.38 24.43 14.04
C THR A 120 -12.35 24.34 12.86
N LEU A 121 -12.54 23.14 12.30
CA LEU A 121 -13.51 22.94 11.21
C LEU A 121 -14.93 23.28 11.65
N TRP A 122 -15.34 22.86 12.84
CA TRP A 122 -16.66 23.14 13.38
C TRP A 122 -16.93 24.65 13.48
N ASP A 123 -15.99 25.39 14.08
CA ASP A 123 -16.12 26.83 14.28
C ASP A 123 -16.12 27.57 12.91
N GLU A 124 -15.35 27.09 11.93
CA GLU A 124 -15.35 27.63 10.56
C GLU A 124 -16.67 27.36 9.81
N ILE A 125 -17.24 26.17 9.94
CA ILE A 125 -18.54 25.82 9.35
C ILE A 125 -19.63 26.71 9.93
N ALA A 126 -19.64 26.91 11.26
CA ALA A 126 -20.60 27.77 11.94
C ALA A 126 -20.48 29.25 11.51
N ALA A 127 -19.27 29.70 11.17
CA ALA A 127 -19.03 31.05 10.67
C ALA A 127 -19.33 31.21 9.16
N ALA A 128 -19.27 30.12 8.40
CA ALA A 128 -19.43 30.14 6.95
C ALA A 128 -20.90 30.26 6.51
N ARG A 129 -21.12 30.81 5.31
CA ARG A 129 -22.46 30.83 4.70
C ARG A 129 -22.81 29.41 4.21
N PRO A 130 -23.99 28.86 4.54
CA PRO A 130 -24.39 27.50 4.17
C PRO A 130 -24.37 27.21 2.66
N SER A 131 -24.51 28.25 1.82
CA SER A 131 -24.49 28.13 0.36
C SER A 131 -23.10 28.27 -0.27
N SER A 132 -22.04 28.45 0.52
CA SER A 132 -20.68 28.59 0.00
C SER A 132 -20.05 27.24 -0.32
N THR A 133 -19.18 27.20 -1.34
CA THR A 133 -18.39 26.01 -1.66
C THR A 133 -17.43 25.62 -0.53
N SER A 134 -16.88 26.61 0.20
CA SER A 134 -16.04 26.36 1.37
C SER A 134 -16.81 25.65 2.49
N HIS A 135 -18.07 26.01 2.73
CA HIS A 135 -18.93 25.30 3.68
C HIS A 135 -19.14 23.83 3.28
N LEU A 136 -19.32 23.55 1.98
CA LEU A 136 -19.42 22.17 1.48
C LEU A 136 -18.13 21.38 1.74
N SER A 137 -16.98 21.92 1.38
CA SER A 137 -15.67 21.28 1.56
C SER A 137 -15.37 21.02 3.05
N ALA A 138 -15.56 22.03 3.91
CA ALA A 138 -15.34 21.92 5.35
C ALA A 138 -16.30 20.92 6.01
N SER A 139 -17.59 20.95 5.65
CA SER A 139 -18.59 20.01 6.19
C SER A 139 -18.30 18.56 5.79
N THR A 140 -17.89 18.36 4.53
CA THR A 140 -17.50 17.03 4.03
C THR A 140 -16.25 16.52 4.77
N LEU A 141 -15.26 17.40 4.96
CA LEU A 141 -14.02 17.06 5.67
C LEU A 141 -14.28 16.72 7.14
N LEU A 142 -15.09 17.52 7.84
CA LEU A 142 -15.49 17.27 9.23
C LEU A 142 -16.17 15.90 9.36
N ALA A 143 -17.16 15.62 8.52
CA ALA A 143 -17.91 14.36 8.55
C ALA A 143 -16.99 13.16 8.25
N LEU A 144 -16.08 13.30 7.30
CA LEU A 144 -15.14 12.25 6.90
C LEU A 144 -14.12 11.98 8.01
N LEU A 145 -13.52 13.00 8.60
CA LEU A 145 -12.57 12.84 9.71
C LEU A 145 -13.26 12.25 10.95
N ALA A 146 -14.48 12.67 11.27
CA ALA A 146 -15.27 12.08 12.35
C ALA A 146 -15.57 10.59 12.09
N THR A 147 -15.90 10.25 10.84
CA THR A 147 -16.12 8.86 10.41
C THR A 147 -14.85 8.00 10.53
N ILE A 148 -13.71 8.56 10.15
CA ILE A 148 -12.40 7.91 10.26
C ILE A 148 -12.00 7.71 11.73
N ALA A 149 -12.24 8.72 12.59
CA ALA A 149 -11.98 8.61 14.01
C ALA A 149 -12.79 7.48 14.66
N LEU A 150 -14.05 7.29 14.26
CA LEU A 150 -14.90 6.19 14.74
C LEU A 150 -14.46 4.80 14.27
N ASP A 151 -13.62 4.71 13.25
CA ASP A 151 -13.03 3.42 12.85
C ASP A 151 -11.88 2.98 13.75
N VAL A 152 -11.30 3.92 14.51
CA VAL A 152 -10.16 3.60 15.38
C VAL A 152 -10.65 2.71 16.53
N PRO A 153 -10.02 1.54 16.74
CA PRO A 153 -10.39 0.63 17.81
C PRO A 153 -10.30 1.31 19.17
N SER A 154 -11.45 1.53 19.81
CA SER A 154 -11.52 2.21 21.10
C SER A 154 -12.80 1.86 21.84
N GLU A 155 -12.67 1.37 23.08
CA GLU A 155 -13.82 1.10 23.96
C GLU A 155 -14.65 2.36 24.22
N ARG A 156 -13.99 3.53 24.27
CA ARG A 156 -14.66 4.82 24.48
C ARG A 156 -15.51 5.23 23.29
N LEU A 157 -15.14 4.79 22.08
CA LEU A 157 -15.88 5.09 20.85
C LEU A 157 -16.96 4.06 20.54
N ALA A 158 -16.90 2.86 21.13
CA ALA A 158 -17.86 1.78 20.88
C ALA A 158 -19.32 2.18 21.12
N GLN A 159 -19.59 3.07 22.09
CA GLN A 159 -20.93 3.60 22.37
C GLN A 159 -21.51 4.49 21.24
N TYR A 160 -20.67 4.98 20.33
CA TYR A 160 -21.06 5.85 19.22
C TYR A 160 -21.23 5.09 17.89
N ARG A 161 -21.46 3.77 17.92
CA ARG A 161 -21.62 2.96 16.70
C ARG A 161 -22.72 3.49 15.76
N ASN A 162 -23.84 3.96 16.31
CA ASN A 162 -24.94 4.51 15.50
C ASN A 162 -24.55 5.82 14.80
N LEU A 163 -23.69 6.63 15.43
CA LEU A 163 -23.18 7.87 14.85
C LEU A 163 -22.33 7.60 13.60
N ARG A 164 -21.66 6.45 13.54
CA ARG A 164 -20.85 6.03 12.39
C ARG A 164 -21.69 5.96 11.11
N LEU A 165 -22.84 5.30 11.16
CA LEU A 165 -23.74 5.15 10.00
C LEU A 165 -24.31 6.50 9.56
N ASP A 166 -24.75 7.32 10.52
CA ASP A 166 -25.26 8.67 10.27
C ASP A 166 -24.21 9.55 9.56
N LEU A 167 -22.95 9.50 10.02
CA LEU A 167 -21.86 10.24 9.41
C LEU A 167 -21.48 9.68 8.04
N GLN A 168 -21.47 8.36 7.85
CA GLN A 168 -21.23 7.74 6.54
C GLN A 168 -22.27 8.18 5.51
N CYS A 169 -23.55 8.25 5.91
CA CYS A 169 -24.63 8.78 5.06
C CYS A 169 -24.36 10.24 4.69
N ILE A 170 -23.98 11.09 5.66
CA ILE A 170 -23.63 12.49 5.39
C ILE A 170 -22.44 12.61 4.44
N VAL A 171 -21.36 11.85 4.68
CA VAL A 171 -20.16 11.83 3.83
C VAL A 171 -20.53 11.44 2.40
N TYR A 172 -21.36 10.42 2.22
CA TYR A 172 -21.84 10.01 0.90
C TYR A 172 -22.54 11.17 0.19
N HIS A 173 -23.57 11.77 0.80
CA HIS A 173 -24.38 12.82 0.17
C HIS A 173 -23.63 14.13 -0.07
N LEU A 174 -22.81 14.58 0.88
CA LEU A 174 -21.98 15.77 0.71
C LEU A 174 -20.84 15.52 -0.28
N GLY A 175 -20.26 14.34 -0.23
CA GLY A 175 -19.19 13.89 -1.11
C GLY A 175 -19.60 13.82 -2.59
N GLN A 176 -20.80 13.30 -2.88
CA GLN A 176 -21.36 13.35 -4.24
C GLN A 176 -21.45 14.80 -4.74
N LYS A 177 -22.01 15.71 -3.93
CA LYS A 177 -22.09 17.15 -4.29
C LYS A 177 -20.70 17.76 -4.50
N LEU A 178 -19.74 17.39 -3.66
CA LEU A 178 -18.36 17.86 -3.75
C LEU A 178 -17.71 17.41 -5.06
N LEU A 179 -17.93 16.18 -5.53
CA LEU A 179 -17.38 15.71 -6.81
C LEU A 179 -17.94 16.49 -8.01
N PHE A 180 -19.23 16.83 -8.00
CA PHE A 180 -19.83 17.58 -9.11
C PHE A 180 -19.49 19.08 -9.10
N MET A 181 -19.19 19.67 -7.94
CA MET A 181 -18.81 21.08 -7.84
C MET A 181 -17.29 21.32 -7.86
N LEU A 182 -16.52 20.31 -7.42
CA LEU A 182 -15.09 20.29 -7.17
C LEU A 182 -14.47 21.66 -6.79
N PRO A 183 -14.78 22.17 -5.57
CA PRO A 183 -14.29 23.47 -5.11
C PRO A 183 -12.77 23.60 -5.17
N ARG A 184 -12.28 24.81 -5.48
CA ARG A 184 -10.83 25.11 -5.52
C ARG A 184 -10.30 25.57 -4.17
N ASP A 185 -10.36 24.69 -3.18
CA ASP A 185 -9.85 24.96 -1.83
C ASP A 185 -9.05 23.78 -1.26
N GLU A 186 -8.28 24.05 -0.20
CA GLU A 186 -7.42 23.05 0.43
C GLU A 186 -8.20 21.92 1.11
N TYR A 187 -9.42 22.18 1.61
CA TYR A 187 -10.23 21.16 2.25
C TYR A 187 -10.72 20.12 1.26
N THR A 188 -11.06 20.54 0.04
CA THR A 188 -11.39 19.61 -1.05
C THR A 188 -10.20 18.70 -1.38
N LEU A 189 -8.98 19.24 -1.42
CA LEU A 189 -7.77 18.45 -1.64
C LEU A 189 -7.58 17.41 -0.52
N ILE A 190 -7.76 17.81 0.74
CA ILE A 190 -7.64 16.91 1.90
C ILE A 190 -8.72 15.82 1.85
N VAL A 191 -9.96 16.15 1.49
CA VAL A 191 -11.05 15.16 1.33
C VAL A 191 -10.64 14.10 0.31
N LEU A 192 -10.13 14.50 -0.86
CA LEU A 192 -9.69 13.54 -1.88
C LEU A 192 -8.54 12.66 -1.39
N GLU A 193 -7.55 13.24 -0.69
CA GLU A 193 -6.44 12.48 -0.09
C GLU A 193 -6.94 11.44 0.94
N LEU A 194 -7.90 11.83 1.79
CA LEU A 194 -8.50 10.94 2.81
C LEU A 194 -9.35 9.84 2.17
N VAL A 195 -10.16 10.17 1.16
CA VAL A 195 -10.94 9.18 0.40
C VAL A 195 -9.99 8.17 -0.24
N MET A 196 -8.95 8.65 -0.92
CA MET A 196 -7.99 7.77 -1.60
C MET A 196 -7.25 6.83 -0.65
N ASN A 197 -6.85 7.29 0.54
CA ASN A 197 -5.96 6.53 1.43
C ASN A 197 -6.69 5.82 2.59
N HIS A 198 -7.83 6.34 3.04
CA HIS A 198 -8.53 5.85 4.23
C HIS A 198 -9.93 5.30 3.94
N ARG A 199 -10.70 5.94 3.06
CA ARG A 199 -12.10 5.56 2.80
C ARG A 199 -12.42 5.53 1.29
N PRO A 200 -11.89 4.55 0.53
CA PRO A 200 -12.04 4.52 -0.93
C PRO A 200 -13.50 4.35 -1.38
N LEU A 201 -14.38 3.79 -0.54
CA LEU A 201 -15.81 3.65 -0.83
C LEU A 201 -16.67 4.87 -0.48
N ALA A 202 -16.11 5.90 0.18
CA ALA A 202 -16.89 7.02 0.71
C ALA A 202 -17.73 7.74 -0.34
N LEU A 203 -17.25 7.77 -1.59
CA LEU A 203 -17.84 8.54 -2.70
C LEU A 203 -18.40 7.67 -3.83
N VAL A 204 -18.55 6.37 -3.59
CA VAL A 204 -18.96 5.41 -4.63
C VAL A 204 -20.46 5.27 -4.66
N ASP A 205 -21.07 5.33 -5.84
CA ASP A 205 -22.53 5.32 -6.02
C ASP A 205 -23.15 3.91 -6.13
N SER A 206 -22.32 2.90 -6.42
CA SER A 206 -22.74 1.55 -6.73
C SER A 206 -21.78 0.52 -6.15
N GLN A 207 -22.32 -0.65 -5.78
CA GLN A 207 -21.49 -1.75 -5.30
C GLN A 207 -20.55 -2.28 -6.39
N GLU A 208 -20.97 -2.24 -7.66
CA GLU A 208 -20.19 -2.71 -8.81
C GLU A 208 -18.88 -1.91 -8.95
N ALA A 209 -18.92 -0.58 -8.77
CA ALA A 209 -17.74 0.27 -8.80
C ALA A 209 -16.87 0.19 -7.54
N ALA A 210 -17.32 -0.46 -6.46
CA ALA A 210 -16.66 -0.44 -5.17
C ALA A 210 -15.23 -1.00 -5.23
N ALA A 211 -15.04 -2.15 -5.87
CA ALA A 211 -13.72 -2.76 -5.99
C ALA A 211 -12.75 -1.90 -6.81
N HIS A 212 -13.26 -1.29 -7.88
CA HIS A 212 -12.47 -0.45 -8.79
C HIS A 212 -11.88 0.79 -8.10
N THR A 213 -12.42 1.23 -6.96
CA THR A 213 -11.83 2.37 -6.22
C THR A 213 -10.46 2.09 -5.63
N LEU A 214 -10.11 0.82 -5.41
CA LEU A 214 -8.80 0.45 -4.91
C LEU A 214 -7.73 0.51 -6.02
N SER A 215 -8.10 0.10 -7.23
CA SER A 215 -7.24 0.14 -8.43
C SER A 215 -7.31 1.46 -9.20
N GLY A 216 -8.36 2.24 -8.97
CA GLY A 216 -8.70 3.42 -9.76
C GLY A 216 -7.71 4.58 -9.56
N ASN A 217 -7.36 5.23 -10.66
CA ASN A 217 -6.49 6.40 -10.68
C ASN A 217 -7.25 7.73 -10.51
N LEU A 218 -8.59 7.73 -10.55
CA LEU A 218 -9.42 8.94 -10.55
C LEU A 218 -9.04 9.93 -9.44
N PHE A 219 -9.03 9.47 -8.18
CA PHE A 219 -8.69 10.36 -7.06
C PHE A 219 -7.24 10.84 -7.13
N GLY A 220 -6.31 10.00 -7.57
CA GLY A 220 -4.92 10.40 -7.79
C GLY A 220 -4.80 11.53 -8.82
N THR A 221 -5.49 11.40 -9.95
CA THR A 221 -5.54 12.42 -11.01
C THR A 221 -6.18 13.72 -10.53
N LEU A 222 -7.30 13.64 -9.80
CA LEU A 222 -7.97 14.81 -9.23
C LEU A 222 -7.08 15.54 -8.21
N ILE A 223 -6.38 14.80 -7.33
CA ILE A 223 -5.43 15.35 -6.36
C ILE A 223 -4.32 16.11 -7.09
N SER A 224 -3.69 15.51 -8.11
CA SER A 224 -2.60 16.15 -8.86
C SER A 224 -3.08 17.39 -9.61
N ALA A 225 -4.25 17.34 -10.25
CA ALA A 225 -4.85 18.50 -10.91
C ALA A 225 -5.17 19.63 -9.92
N MET A 226 -5.71 19.30 -8.74
CA MET A 226 -5.98 20.28 -7.70
C MET A 226 -4.73 20.93 -7.13
N GLN A 227 -3.68 20.15 -6.87
CA GLN A 227 -2.41 20.68 -6.37
C GLN A 227 -1.76 21.65 -7.35
N GLN A 228 -1.83 21.36 -8.66
CA GLN A 228 -1.40 22.30 -9.69
C GLN A 228 -2.21 23.60 -9.66
N ARG A 229 -3.55 23.51 -9.56
CA ARG A 229 -4.43 24.69 -9.47
C ARG A 229 -4.18 25.53 -8.21
N LEU A 230 -3.80 24.90 -7.11
CA LEU A 230 -3.44 25.56 -5.86
C LEU A 230 -1.97 26.06 -5.83
N GLY A 231 -1.18 25.79 -6.87
CA GLY A 231 0.18 26.31 -7.01
C GLY A 231 1.22 25.66 -6.08
N PHE A 232 1.06 24.36 -5.79
CA PHE A 232 1.99 23.59 -4.95
C PHE A 232 3.36 23.35 -5.63
N ASP A 233 3.41 23.38 -6.96
CA ASP A 233 4.62 23.32 -7.78
C ASP A 233 5.61 24.46 -7.49
N ALA A 234 5.11 25.62 -7.06
CA ALA A 234 5.94 26.75 -6.65
C ALA A 234 6.44 26.65 -5.19
N ALA A 235 5.95 25.70 -4.38
CA ALA A 235 6.26 25.62 -2.96
C ALA A 235 7.76 25.43 -2.66
N PRO A 236 8.51 24.52 -3.33
CA PRO A 236 9.94 24.36 -3.06
C PRO A 236 10.74 25.64 -3.34
N LYS A 237 10.39 26.37 -4.41
CA LYS A 237 11.02 27.64 -4.77
C LYS A 237 10.72 28.74 -3.74
N LYS A 238 9.46 28.82 -3.27
CA LYS A 238 9.05 29.74 -2.21
C LYS A 238 9.76 29.45 -0.89
N LEU A 239 9.88 28.17 -0.51
CA LEU A 239 10.59 27.73 0.69
C LEU A 239 12.08 28.12 0.63
N ARG A 240 12.74 27.88 -0.51
CA ARG A 240 14.13 28.30 -0.72
C ARG A 240 14.31 29.82 -0.57
N GLY A 241 13.41 30.61 -1.17
CA GLY A 241 13.43 32.07 -1.02
C GLY A 241 13.21 32.52 0.43
N CYS A 242 12.33 31.82 1.16
CA CYS A 242 12.06 32.07 2.57
C CYS A 242 13.30 31.81 3.44
N LEU A 243 13.99 30.68 3.25
CA LEU A 243 15.25 30.34 3.94
C LEU A 243 16.36 31.35 3.67
N ALA A 244 16.50 31.79 2.41
CA ALA A 244 17.48 32.81 2.02
C ALA A 244 17.18 34.17 2.66
N SER A 245 15.91 34.54 2.79
CA SER A 245 15.49 35.79 3.45
C SER A 245 15.52 35.74 4.98
N GLY A 246 15.59 34.53 5.56
CA GLY A 246 15.57 34.32 7.02
C GLY A 246 14.23 34.65 7.70
N GLN A 247 13.13 34.77 6.95
CA GLN A 247 11.80 35.06 7.51
C GLN A 247 11.15 33.78 8.05
N PRO A 248 10.75 33.70 9.33
CA PRO A 248 10.14 32.50 9.89
C PRO A 248 8.65 32.36 9.56
N ALA A 249 8.00 33.44 9.10
CA ALA A 249 6.56 33.44 8.85
C ALA A 249 6.20 32.46 7.73
N ASN A 250 5.27 31.54 8.03
CA ASN A 250 4.74 30.52 7.11
C ASN A 250 5.73 29.43 6.66
N VAL A 251 6.91 29.30 7.28
CA VAL A 251 7.87 28.25 6.90
C VAL A 251 7.26 26.86 7.04
N GLU A 252 6.57 26.57 8.14
CA GLU A 252 5.91 25.28 8.37
C GLU A 252 4.91 24.95 7.24
N VAL A 253 4.07 25.92 6.86
CA VAL A 253 3.11 25.75 5.75
C VAL A 253 3.83 25.51 4.43
N LEU A 254 4.93 26.22 4.15
CA LEU A 254 5.73 26.02 2.95
C LEU A 254 6.43 24.64 2.93
N VAL A 255 6.89 24.15 4.08
CA VAL A 255 7.44 22.80 4.23
C VAL A 255 6.36 21.76 3.94
N LEU A 256 5.18 21.87 4.56
CA LEU A 256 4.08 20.95 4.34
C LEU A 256 3.62 20.94 2.87
N ASN A 257 3.53 22.11 2.25
CA ASN A 257 3.18 22.22 0.82
C ASN A 257 4.28 21.62 -0.08
N THR A 258 5.55 21.77 0.29
CA THR A 258 6.68 21.14 -0.42
C THR A 258 6.60 19.61 -0.30
N LEU A 259 6.32 19.07 0.90
CA LEU A 259 6.15 17.63 1.11
C LEU A 259 4.97 17.06 0.32
N ARG A 260 3.82 17.76 0.27
CA ARG A 260 2.68 17.38 -0.58
C ARG A 260 3.04 17.37 -2.07
N TRP A 261 3.79 18.37 -2.52
CA TRP A 261 4.31 18.40 -3.88
C TRP A 261 5.25 17.22 -4.18
N CYS A 262 6.15 16.87 -3.25
CA CYS A 262 7.00 15.69 -3.37
C CYS A 262 6.16 14.42 -3.50
N ALA A 263 5.17 14.22 -2.63
CA ALA A 263 4.28 13.05 -2.67
C ALA A 263 3.54 12.92 -4.02
N SER A 264 3.06 14.03 -4.57
CA SER A 264 2.42 14.06 -5.90
C SER A 264 3.37 13.74 -7.04
N THR A 265 4.59 14.28 -6.97
CA THR A 265 5.63 14.05 -7.98
C THR A 265 6.08 12.59 -7.96
N MET A 266 6.26 12.00 -6.78
CA MET A 266 6.52 10.57 -6.63
C MET A 266 5.40 9.70 -7.16
N ARG A 267 4.12 10.09 -6.96
CA ARG A 267 2.98 9.36 -7.51
C ARG A 267 3.01 9.35 -9.05
N ARG A 268 3.28 10.50 -9.67
CA ARG A 268 3.44 10.61 -11.13
C ARG A 268 4.60 9.75 -11.61
N MET A 269 5.77 9.86 -10.99
CA MET A 269 6.91 9.00 -11.32
C MET A 269 6.59 7.52 -11.20
N SER A 270 5.84 7.11 -10.16
CA SER A 270 5.40 5.72 -10.00
C SER A 270 4.45 5.29 -11.12
N GLN A 271 3.54 6.16 -11.57
CA GLN A 271 2.67 5.92 -12.72
C GLN A 271 3.48 5.82 -14.02
N ASP A 272 4.42 6.73 -14.26
CA ASP A 272 5.30 6.72 -15.44
C ASP A 272 6.15 5.44 -15.48
N LEU A 273 6.67 4.99 -14.34
CA LEU A 273 7.40 3.73 -14.21
C LEU A 273 6.51 2.52 -14.52
N GLN A 274 5.21 2.60 -14.23
CA GLN A 274 4.25 1.55 -14.53
C GLN A 274 3.79 1.57 -15.99
N GLU A 275 3.81 2.72 -16.65
CA GLU A 275 3.48 2.85 -18.07
C GLU A 275 4.71 2.55 -18.96
N LEU A 276 5.89 2.41 -18.34
CA LEU A 276 7.16 2.07 -18.98
C LEU A 276 7.43 2.92 -20.23
N GLU A 277 6.93 4.16 -20.25
CA GLU A 277 7.18 5.09 -21.34
C GLU A 277 8.68 5.41 -21.35
N THR A 278 9.38 4.81 -22.32
CA THR A 278 10.84 4.77 -22.42
C THR A 278 11.50 6.09 -22.84
N ASN A 279 10.93 7.25 -22.50
CA ASN A 279 11.65 8.50 -22.62
C ASN A 279 12.65 8.65 -21.47
N ARG A 280 13.80 7.97 -21.65
CA ARG A 280 14.97 8.00 -20.74
C ARG A 280 15.41 9.42 -20.35
N SER A 281 15.08 10.44 -21.16
CA SER A 281 15.52 11.84 -21.00
C SER A 281 14.54 12.76 -20.26
N GLU A 282 13.23 12.50 -20.28
CA GLU A 282 12.22 13.40 -19.67
C GLU A 282 12.01 13.12 -18.17
N LEU A 283 12.36 11.92 -17.71
CA LEU A 283 12.23 11.47 -16.32
C LEU A 283 13.41 11.85 -15.40
N TYR A 284 14.48 12.48 -15.91
CA TYR A 284 15.62 12.91 -15.11
C TYR A 284 15.35 14.21 -14.33
N GLU A 285 14.50 15.10 -14.86
CA GLU A 285 14.17 16.36 -14.18
C GLU A 285 13.40 16.18 -12.85
N PRO A 286 12.41 15.28 -12.73
CA PRO A 286 11.70 15.04 -11.47
C PRO A 286 12.60 14.56 -10.33
N GLU A 287 13.58 13.68 -10.59
CA GLU A 287 14.50 13.14 -9.57
C GLU A 287 15.37 14.23 -8.95
N VAL A 288 16.00 15.05 -9.81
CA VAL A 288 16.85 16.17 -9.36
C VAL A 288 16.01 17.20 -8.60
N ALA A 289 14.79 17.47 -9.06
CA ALA A 289 13.88 18.40 -8.40
C ALA A 289 13.42 17.88 -7.02
N LEU A 290 13.12 16.59 -6.89
CA LEU A 290 12.77 15.94 -5.62
C LEU A 290 13.94 16.00 -4.63
N GLN A 291 15.13 15.61 -5.05
CA GLN A 291 16.32 15.63 -4.20
C GLN A 291 16.61 17.03 -3.67
N ALA A 292 16.58 18.04 -4.56
CA ALA A 292 16.74 19.44 -4.17
C ALA A 292 15.63 19.91 -3.20
N ALA A 293 14.38 19.47 -3.39
CA ALA A 293 13.29 19.81 -2.48
C ALA A 293 13.47 19.17 -1.09
N PHE A 294 13.93 17.93 -1.00
CA PHE A 294 14.23 17.28 0.28
C PHE A 294 15.39 17.95 1.01
N GLU A 295 16.43 18.39 0.31
CA GLU A 295 17.55 19.11 0.92
C GLU A 295 17.10 20.44 1.55
N ILE A 296 16.32 21.23 0.82
CA ILE A 296 15.75 22.50 1.32
C ILE A 296 14.81 22.24 2.50
N THR A 297 14.03 21.17 2.41
CA THR A 297 13.08 20.80 3.48
C THR A 297 13.81 20.36 4.74
N ALA A 298 14.90 19.58 4.62
CA ALA A 298 15.75 19.19 5.73
C ALA A 298 16.33 20.42 6.43
N GLU A 299 16.91 21.35 5.66
CA GLU A 299 17.43 22.61 6.20
C GLU A 299 16.35 23.41 6.97
N ALA A 300 15.14 23.49 6.42
CA ALA A 300 14.03 24.18 7.08
C ALA A 300 13.59 23.48 8.38
N ILE A 301 13.49 22.15 8.38
CA ILE A 301 13.11 21.37 9.57
C ILE A 301 14.16 21.57 10.67
N ASP A 302 15.44 21.49 10.34
CA ASP A 302 16.53 21.64 11.31
C ASP A 302 16.65 23.07 11.83
N ARG A 303 16.54 24.07 10.94
CA ARG A 303 16.71 25.49 11.30
C ARG A 303 15.56 26.05 12.14
N PHE A 304 14.33 25.57 11.92
CA PHE A 304 13.14 26.07 12.60
C PHE A 304 12.51 25.07 13.56
N SER A 305 13.17 23.94 13.82
CA SER A 305 12.74 22.88 14.73
C SER A 305 11.32 22.36 14.48
N LEU A 306 11.02 22.01 13.22
CA LEU A 306 9.67 21.62 12.78
C LEU A 306 9.40 20.12 13.02
N ASP A 307 9.28 19.72 14.28
CA ASP A 307 9.07 18.33 14.70
C ASP A 307 7.84 17.65 14.09
N LYS A 308 6.74 18.38 13.88
CA LYS A 308 5.52 17.85 13.25
C LYS A 308 5.72 17.36 11.80
N CYS A 309 6.72 17.92 11.11
CA CYS A 309 7.03 17.54 9.73
C CYS A 309 8.01 16.35 9.66
N PHE A 310 8.64 16.01 10.78
CA PHE A 310 9.76 15.07 10.86
C PHE A 310 9.42 13.69 10.28
N PHE A 311 8.35 13.08 10.77
CA PHE A 311 7.93 11.75 10.34
C PHE A 311 7.65 11.70 8.84
N LEU A 312 6.77 12.59 8.36
CA LEU A 312 6.38 12.62 6.96
C LEU A 312 7.57 12.90 6.04
N PHE A 313 8.45 13.83 6.42
CA PHE A 313 9.67 14.11 5.67
C PHE A 313 10.52 12.86 5.46
N HIS A 314 10.81 12.13 6.54
CA HIS A 314 11.63 10.93 6.44
C HIS A 314 10.95 9.84 5.61
N VAL A 315 9.66 9.57 5.83
CA VAL A 315 8.90 8.57 5.05
C VAL A 315 8.90 8.89 3.56
N LEU A 316 8.60 10.14 3.18
CA LEU A 316 8.60 10.55 1.77
C LEU A 316 10.00 10.49 1.16
N ARG A 317 11.04 10.83 1.92
CA ARG A 317 12.43 10.73 1.44
C ARG A 317 12.83 9.28 1.17
N TYR A 318 12.44 8.34 2.02
CA TYR A 318 12.65 6.91 1.77
C TYR A 318 11.93 6.43 0.52
N HIS A 319 10.65 6.77 0.36
CA HIS A 319 9.91 6.38 -0.83
C HIS A 319 10.50 6.98 -2.12
N ALA A 320 11.10 8.17 -2.06
CA ALA A 320 11.82 8.73 -3.20
C ALA A 320 13.08 7.90 -3.53
N ASP A 321 13.89 7.57 -2.51
CA ASP A 321 15.07 6.72 -2.66
C ASP A 321 14.69 5.32 -3.22
N ASP A 322 13.56 4.75 -2.79
CA ASP A 322 13.00 3.48 -3.29
C ASP A 322 12.61 3.56 -4.77
N LEU A 323 11.92 4.64 -5.16
CA LEU A 323 11.48 4.85 -6.54
C LEU A 323 12.66 5.04 -7.49
N ILE A 324 13.68 5.78 -7.06
CA ILE A 324 14.92 5.99 -7.82
C ILE A 324 15.65 4.66 -8.01
N ALA A 325 15.79 3.86 -6.94
CA ALA A 325 16.42 2.54 -7.04
C ALA A 325 15.62 1.58 -7.94
N THR A 326 14.29 1.55 -7.80
CA THR A 326 13.39 0.77 -8.65
C THR A 326 13.55 1.15 -10.13
N ARG A 327 13.63 2.44 -10.43
CA ARG A 327 13.89 2.93 -11.77
C ARG A 327 15.26 2.49 -12.29
N GLY A 328 16.30 2.60 -11.48
CA GLY A 328 17.65 2.13 -11.82
C GLY A 328 17.65 0.65 -12.23
N VAL A 329 16.99 -0.19 -11.43
CA VAL A 329 16.79 -1.63 -11.71
C VAL A 329 16.05 -1.85 -13.04
N ILE A 330 15.00 -1.08 -13.33
CA ILE A 330 14.26 -1.17 -14.60
C ILE A 330 15.11 -0.72 -15.79
N ILE A 331 15.93 0.32 -15.65
CA ILE A 331 16.77 0.84 -16.76
C ILE A 331 17.89 -0.12 -17.09
N ASP A 332 18.56 -0.63 -16.06
CA ASP A 332 19.71 -1.52 -16.17
C ASP A 332 19.33 -3.00 -16.06
N TRP A 333 18.06 -3.35 -16.30
CA TRP A 333 17.53 -4.72 -16.17
C TRP A 333 18.34 -5.78 -16.93
N GLN A 334 19.03 -5.36 -17.98
CA GLN A 334 19.87 -6.23 -18.80
C GLN A 334 21.23 -6.50 -18.18
N ASP A 335 21.67 -5.89 -17.09
CA ASP A 335 23.03 -6.04 -16.57
C ASP A 335 23.01 -6.51 -15.10
N THR A 336 23.33 -7.77 -14.85
CA THR A 336 23.32 -8.37 -13.52
C THR A 336 24.31 -7.75 -12.54
N ALA A 337 25.43 -7.19 -13.04
CA ALA A 337 26.38 -6.48 -12.19
C ALA A 337 25.77 -5.16 -11.73
N LYS A 338 25.12 -4.41 -12.64
CA LYS A 338 24.39 -3.19 -12.27
C LYS A 338 23.17 -3.45 -11.39
N LEU A 339 22.44 -4.55 -11.61
CA LEU A 339 21.37 -4.96 -10.72
C LEU A 339 21.88 -5.18 -9.28
N SER A 340 23.07 -5.78 -9.13
CA SER A 340 23.74 -5.94 -7.84
C SER A 340 24.13 -4.59 -7.24
N GLU A 341 24.71 -3.70 -8.06
CA GLU A 341 25.11 -2.33 -7.67
C GLU A 341 23.92 -1.50 -7.17
N HIS A 342 22.76 -1.58 -7.84
CA HIS A 342 21.53 -0.90 -7.41
C HIS A 342 21.05 -1.39 -6.04
N ILE A 343 21.09 -2.70 -5.78
CA ILE A 343 20.75 -3.27 -4.46
C ILE A 343 21.72 -2.75 -3.39
N GLU A 344 23.03 -2.85 -3.64
CA GLU A 344 24.07 -2.48 -2.68
C GLU A 344 24.04 -0.99 -2.36
N THR A 345 23.95 -0.14 -3.39
CA THR A 345 23.82 1.32 -3.25
C THR A 345 22.59 1.69 -2.45
N HIS A 346 21.46 1.04 -2.71
CA HIS A 346 20.22 1.29 -1.99
C HIS A 346 20.33 0.88 -0.50
N VAL A 347 21.01 -0.22 -0.18
CA VAL A 347 21.31 -0.62 1.22
C VAL A 347 22.17 0.41 1.93
N GLU A 348 23.24 0.89 1.28
CA GLU A 348 24.12 1.91 1.84
C GLU A 348 23.36 3.21 2.11
N LEU A 349 22.57 3.67 1.14
CA LEU A 349 21.76 4.87 1.26
C LEU A 349 20.76 4.74 2.42
N ARG A 350 20.06 3.61 2.52
CA ARG A 350 19.14 3.34 3.64
C ARG A 350 19.84 3.38 4.99
N ASN A 351 21.02 2.76 5.11
CA ASN A 351 21.80 2.78 6.34
C ASN A 351 22.28 4.19 6.70
N GLN A 352 22.60 5.02 5.71
CA GLN A 352 22.96 6.41 5.94
C GLN A 352 21.75 7.21 6.41
N ARG A 353 20.63 7.12 5.70
CA ARG A 353 19.36 7.75 6.06
C ARG A 353 18.91 7.35 7.46
N ARG A 354 19.20 6.10 7.85
CA ARG A 354 18.93 5.60 9.19
C ARG A 354 19.64 6.39 10.28
N LYS A 355 20.93 6.63 10.09
CA LYS A 355 21.73 7.47 10.99
C LYS A 355 21.18 8.91 11.04
N ASP A 356 20.77 9.45 9.90
CA ASP A 356 20.25 10.81 9.81
C ASP A 356 18.97 10.98 10.66
N TYR A 357 18.00 10.04 10.56
CA TYR A 357 16.79 10.15 11.37
C TYR A 357 17.00 9.75 12.84
N ASP A 358 17.91 8.82 13.16
CA ASP A 358 18.23 8.48 14.56
C ASP A 358 18.82 9.71 15.30
N LEU A 359 19.64 10.51 14.61
CA LEU A 359 20.11 11.80 15.11
C LEU A 359 18.96 12.78 15.33
N GLY A 360 18.07 12.91 14.34
CA GLY A 360 16.89 13.78 14.44
C GLY A 360 15.92 13.36 15.55
N LEU A 361 15.69 12.07 15.77
CA LEU A 361 14.88 11.55 16.87
C LEU A 361 15.45 11.95 18.24
N THR A 362 16.78 11.88 18.36
CA THR A 362 17.48 12.31 19.57
C THR A 362 17.29 13.80 19.80
N GLN A 363 17.48 14.61 18.76
CA GLN A 363 17.38 16.06 18.82
C GLN A 363 15.96 16.54 19.14
N PHE A 364 14.94 16.03 18.45
CA PHE A 364 13.58 16.56 18.53
C PHE A 364 12.71 15.90 19.61
N PHE A 365 12.99 14.64 19.98
CA PHE A 365 12.09 13.89 20.86
C PHE A 365 12.77 13.43 22.15
N PHE A 366 13.94 12.79 22.06
CA PHE A 366 14.57 12.21 23.25
C PHE A 366 15.13 13.27 24.20
N ASN A 367 15.77 14.33 23.67
CA ASN A 367 16.27 15.44 24.50
C ASN A 367 15.15 16.21 25.19
N ASP A 368 13.95 16.24 24.60
CA ASP A 368 12.76 16.91 25.14
C ASP A 368 11.95 16.01 26.10
N GLY A 369 12.44 14.81 26.42
CA GLY A 369 11.76 13.85 27.29
C GLY A 369 10.55 13.14 26.65
N ARG A 370 10.31 13.32 25.34
CA ARG A 370 9.24 12.68 24.56
C ARG A 370 9.65 11.29 24.07
N THR A 371 10.24 10.48 24.97
CA THR A 371 10.83 9.18 24.62
C THR A 371 9.84 8.22 23.99
N HIS A 372 8.61 8.16 24.51
CA HIS A 372 7.58 7.28 23.98
C HIS A 372 7.19 7.63 22.54
N GLU A 373 7.05 8.93 22.23
CA GLU A 373 6.76 9.40 20.88
C GLU A 373 7.92 9.09 19.94
N GLY A 374 9.17 9.39 20.34
CA GLY A 374 10.34 9.10 19.51
C GLY A 374 10.54 7.60 19.22
N LEU A 375 10.22 6.72 20.17
CA LEU A 375 10.26 5.27 19.95
C LEU A 375 9.18 4.81 18.95
N ALA A 376 7.95 5.31 19.10
CA ALA A 376 6.87 5.02 18.16
C ALA A 376 7.23 5.47 16.72
N LEU A 377 7.77 6.69 16.58
CA LEU A 377 8.23 7.21 15.28
C LEU A 377 9.36 6.35 14.69
N SER A 378 10.33 5.94 15.50
CA SER A 378 11.43 5.06 15.07
C SER A 378 10.91 3.72 14.51
N GLN A 379 9.95 3.10 15.21
CA GLN A 379 9.35 1.85 14.79
C GLN A 379 8.58 2.01 13.47
N LEU A 380 7.77 3.07 13.33
CA LEU A 380 7.03 3.32 12.10
C LEU A 380 7.93 3.61 10.91
N ILE A 381 8.95 4.47 11.07
CA ILE A 381 9.93 4.74 10.01
C ILE A 381 10.65 3.45 9.59
N THR A 382 10.95 2.55 10.55
CA THR A 382 11.57 1.26 10.26
C THR A 382 10.68 0.37 9.39
N ILE A 383 9.36 0.34 9.64
CA ILE A 383 8.39 -0.41 8.84
C ILE A 383 8.35 0.13 7.41
N GLU A 384 8.26 1.46 7.25
CA GLU A 384 8.20 2.11 5.93
C GLU A 384 9.49 1.84 5.11
N GLN A 385 10.65 1.80 5.76
CA GLN A 385 11.92 1.44 5.09
C GLN A 385 12.01 -0.03 4.69
N GLY A 386 11.46 -0.94 5.51
CA GLY A 386 11.53 -2.38 5.24
C GLY A 386 10.86 -2.76 3.92
N GLN A 387 9.85 -1.99 3.52
CA GLN A 387 9.10 -2.19 2.28
C GLN A 387 9.91 -1.91 1.02
N GLY A 388 10.56 -0.75 0.93
CA GLY A 388 11.32 -0.36 -0.26
C GLY A 388 12.40 -1.37 -0.60
N TYR A 389 13.10 -1.80 0.45
CA TYR A 389 14.20 -2.75 0.35
C TYR A 389 13.78 -4.11 -0.24
N SER A 390 12.67 -4.69 0.22
CA SER A 390 12.20 -5.97 -0.34
C SER A 390 11.81 -5.82 -1.81
N ASN A 391 11.16 -4.71 -2.17
CA ASN A 391 10.71 -4.46 -3.53
C ASN A 391 11.88 -4.33 -4.52
N VAL A 392 12.94 -3.59 -4.16
CA VAL A 392 14.12 -3.40 -5.02
C VAL A 392 14.82 -4.74 -5.27
N ILE A 393 15.00 -5.56 -4.23
CA ILE A 393 15.60 -6.89 -4.38
C ILE A 393 14.71 -7.80 -5.24
N GLY A 394 13.41 -7.88 -4.93
CA GLY A 394 12.47 -8.74 -5.65
C GLY A 394 12.41 -8.40 -7.14
N LEU A 395 12.40 -7.11 -7.49
CA LEU A 395 12.42 -6.66 -8.87
C LEU A 395 13.74 -6.96 -9.58
N ALA A 396 14.88 -6.77 -8.91
CA ALA A 396 16.18 -7.12 -9.47
C ALA A 396 16.32 -8.64 -9.69
N MET A 397 15.81 -9.46 -8.76
CA MET A 397 15.74 -10.91 -8.93
C MET A 397 14.88 -11.30 -10.13
N PHE A 398 13.71 -10.66 -10.29
CA PHE A 398 12.86 -10.87 -11.46
C PHE A 398 13.62 -10.60 -12.76
N PHE A 399 14.30 -9.46 -12.88
CA PHE A 399 15.06 -9.14 -14.11
C PHE A 399 16.28 -10.04 -14.32
N ALA A 400 16.97 -10.47 -13.26
CA ALA A 400 18.06 -11.44 -13.37
C ALA A 400 17.57 -12.78 -13.95
N VAL A 401 16.41 -13.26 -13.52
CA VAL A 401 15.74 -14.45 -14.08
C VAL A 401 15.42 -14.22 -15.55
N MET A 402 14.78 -13.09 -15.88
CA MET A 402 14.38 -12.75 -17.25
C MET A 402 15.55 -12.72 -18.22
N ARG A 403 16.72 -12.22 -17.79
CA ARG A 403 17.96 -12.24 -18.59
C ARG A 403 18.48 -13.66 -18.79
N GLY A 404 18.48 -14.48 -17.74
CA GLY A 404 19.00 -15.86 -17.76
C GLY A 404 18.37 -16.73 -18.85
N PHE A 405 17.13 -16.42 -19.24
CA PHE A 405 16.44 -17.14 -20.28
C PHE A 405 16.57 -16.55 -21.71
N GLN A 406 17.43 -15.56 -21.95
CA GLN A 406 17.65 -14.92 -23.27
C GLN A 406 16.36 -14.37 -23.88
N ALA A 407 15.81 -13.31 -23.28
CA ALA A 407 14.71 -12.57 -23.89
C ALA A 407 15.08 -12.10 -25.32
N PRO A 408 14.16 -12.18 -26.30
CA PRO A 408 14.46 -11.85 -27.67
C PRO A 408 14.99 -10.42 -27.79
N SER A 409 16.08 -10.25 -28.54
CA SER A 409 16.83 -9.00 -28.76
C SER A 409 16.00 -7.88 -29.42
N THR A 410 14.73 -8.12 -29.73
CA THR A 410 13.76 -7.16 -30.27
C THR A 410 13.21 -6.18 -29.21
N LEU A 411 13.59 -6.33 -27.93
CA LEU A 411 13.17 -5.46 -26.82
C LEU A 411 13.94 -4.13 -26.68
N ASN A 412 14.80 -3.80 -27.66
CA ASN A 412 15.60 -2.57 -27.63
C ASN A 412 14.80 -1.27 -27.81
N THR A 413 13.51 -1.36 -28.11
CA THR A 413 12.57 -0.24 -28.19
C THR A 413 11.46 -0.48 -27.18
N GLY A 414 11.29 0.42 -26.20
CA GLY A 414 10.08 0.57 -25.39
C GLY A 414 9.32 -0.69 -25.02
N VAL A 415 9.50 -1.20 -23.79
CA VAL A 415 8.70 -2.33 -23.34
C VAL A 415 7.32 -1.84 -22.91
N GLY A 416 6.38 -1.76 -23.86
CA GLY A 416 4.98 -1.46 -23.55
C GLY A 416 4.35 -2.52 -22.64
N ASN A 417 3.29 -2.14 -21.92
CA ASN A 417 2.58 -3.00 -20.97
C ASN A 417 2.06 -4.32 -21.58
N ASP A 418 1.64 -4.30 -22.84
CA ASP A 418 1.22 -5.51 -23.57
C ASP A 418 2.38 -6.46 -23.83
N THR A 419 3.57 -5.92 -24.14
CA THR A 419 4.78 -6.70 -24.33
C THR A 419 5.26 -7.32 -23.01
N MET A 420 5.19 -6.59 -21.89
CA MET A 420 5.50 -7.17 -20.58
C MET A 420 4.49 -8.23 -20.12
N ALA A 421 3.20 -8.04 -20.39
CA ALA A 421 2.18 -9.05 -20.07
C ALA A 421 2.38 -10.32 -20.91
N GLN A 422 2.64 -10.17 -22.22
CA GLN A 422 2.97 -11.28 -23.12
C GLN A 422 4.28 -11.96 -22.74
N LEU A 423 5.31 -11.18 -22.36
CA LEU A 423 6.56 -11.72 -21.84
C LEU A 423 6.33 -12.46 -20.54
N SER A 424 5.64 -11.86 -19.56
CA SER A 424 5.33 -12.50 -18.28
C SER A 424 4.60 -13.83 -18.50
N MET A 425 3.60 -13.89 -19.39
CA MET A 425 2.91 -15.12 -19.75
C MET A 425 3.82 -16.13 -20.46
N TYR A 426 4.54 -15.70 -21.48
CA TYR A 426 5.51 -16.52 -22.22
C TYR A 426 6.56 -17.12 -21.26
N TRP A 427 7.05 -16.32 -20.33
CA TRP A 427 8.03 -16.73 -19.34
C TRP A 427 7.46 -17.62 -18.28
N THR A 428 6.23 -17.38 -17.86
CA THR A 428 5.59 -18.26 -16.91
C THR A 428 5.36 -19.65 -17.52
N GLN A 429 4.94 -19.70 -18.78
CA GLN A 429 4.86 -20.94 -19.56
C GLN A 429 6.24 -21.58 -19.75
N ARG A 430 7.27 -20.78 -20.04
CA ARG A 430 8.63 -21.28 -20.28
C ARG A 430 9.34 -21.72 -19.00
N VAL A 431 9.16 -21.03 -17.87
CA VAL A 431 9.61 -21.47 -16.54
C VAL A 431 8.88 -22.75 -16.17
N ASN A 432 7.57 -22.87 -16.40
CA ASN A 432 6.86 -24.13 -16.16
C ASN A 432 7.37 -25.27 -17.06
N HIS A 433 7.73 -25.00 -18.32
CA HIS A 433 8.22 -26.00 -19.28
C HIS A 433 9.71 -26.35 -19.11
N GLU A 434 10.54 -25.39 -18.69
CA GLU A 434 11.99 -25.53 -18.51
C GLU A 434 12.38 -25.82 -17.06
N ALA A 435 11.62 -25.45 -16.02
CA ALA A 435 11.89 -25.86 -14.63
C ALA A 435 11.87 -27.39 -14.46
N ALA A 436 11.11 -28.10 -15.29
CA ALA A 436 11.14 -29.57 -15.37
C ALA A 436 12.44 -30.13 -15.98
N LYS A 437 13.27 -29.30 -16.62
CA LYS A 437 14.52 -29.68 -17.34
C LYS A 437 15.76 -28.97 -16.82
N VAL A 438 15.58 -27.83 -16.17
CA VAL A 438 16.61 -26.90 -15.71
C VAL A 438 16.58 -26.95 -14.20
N SER A 439 17.44 -27.80 -13.61
CA SER A 439 18.08 -27.35 -12.39
C SER A 439 18.72 -26.02 -12.76
N LEU A 440 18.34 -24.92 -12.11
CA LEU A 440 19.09 -23.67 -12.17
C LEU A 440 20.50 -24.02 -11.67
N ASN A 441 21.36 -24.48 -12.58
CA ASN A 441 22.71 -24.85 -12.22
C ASN A 441 23.35 -23.60 -11.63
N GLU A 442 23.98 -23.75 -10.47
CA GLU A 442 24.76 -22.72 -9.76
C GLU A 442 25.78 -22.02 -10.67
N GLN A 443 26.08 -22.62 -11.83
CA GLN A 443 27.02 -22.13 -12.84
C GLN A 443 26.45 -21.05 -13.79
N THR A 444 25.15 -20.70 -13.73
CA THR A 444 24.58 -19.60 -14.53
C THR A 444 24.66 -18.25 -13.80
N GLU A 445 24.83 -17.14 -14.52
CA GLU A 445 24.83 -15.79 -13.93
C GLU A 445 23.55 -15.53 -13.12
N ALA A 446 22.39 -15.95 -13.63
CA ALA A 446 21.11 -15.83 -12.94
C ALA A 446 21.02 -16.73 -11.70
N GLY A 447 21.53 -17.97 -11.76
CA GLY A 447 21.59 -18.88 -10.62
C GLY A 447 22.45 -18.34 -9.48
N ALA A 448 23.65 -17.84 -9.80
CA ALA A 448 24.53 -17.19 -8.81
C ALA A 448 23.90 -15.93 -8.20
N PHE A 449 23.18 -15.13 -9.01
CA PHE A 449 22.46 -13.95 -8.53
C PHE A 449 21.34 -14.33 -7.55
N LEU A 450 20.52 -15.34 -7.88
CA LEU A 450 19.45 -15.83 -7.03
C LEU A 450 19.97 -16.46 -5.73
N GLN A 451 21.10 -17.17 -5.78
CA GLN A 451 21.74 -17.71 -4.58
C GLN A 451 22.22 -16.60 -3.65
N ARG A 452 22.73 -15.50 -4.21
CA ARG A 452 23.20 -14.35 -3.43
C ARG A 452 22.06 -13.58 -2.76
N TYR A 453 20.98 -13.30 -3.50
CA TYR A 453 19.94 -12.36 -3.06
C TYR A 453 18.62 -13.03 -2.65
N GLY A 454 18.41 -14.31 -2.96
CA GLY A 454 17.15 -15.01 -2.68
C GLY A 454 16.85 -15.15 -1.18
N ASP A 455 17.84 -15.56 -0.39
CA ASP A 455 17.69 -15.65 1.07
C ASP A 455 17.54 -14.26 1.69
N MET A 456 18.28 -13.25 1.19
CA MET A 456 18.16 -11.87 1.63
C MET A 456 16.76 -11.29 1.39
N HIS A 457 16.16 -11.60 0.24
CA HIS A 457 14.80 -11.20 -0.08
C HIS A 457 13.81 -11.82 0.90
N MET A 458 13.92 -13.14 1.14
CA MET A 458 13.03 -13.84 2.07
C MET A 458 13.17 -13.32 3.51
N ASP A 459 14.40 -13.05 3.95
CA ASP A 459 14.67 -12.43 5.25
C ASP A 459 14.03 -11.03 5.35
N ALA A 460 14.12 -10.23 4.28
CA ALA A 460 13.50 -8.91 4.22
C ALA A 460 11.97 -8.98 4.34
N LEU A 461 11.32 -9.94 3.65
CA LEU A 461 9.87 -10.14 3.71
C LEU A 461 9.40 -10.59 5.10
N GLU A 462 10.08 -11.57 5.69
CA GLU A 462 9.76 -12.06 7.03
C GLU A 462 9.98 -10.98 8.09
N LYS A 463 11.07 -10.20 7.96
CA LYS A 463 11.33 -9.05 8.83
C LYS A 463 10.24 -7.98 8.70
N ARG A 464 9.83 -7.64 7.48
CA ARG A 464 8.76 -6.65 7.23
C ARG A 464 7.46 -7.03 7.92
N LEU A 465 7.04 -8.30 7.81
CA LEU A 465 5.84 -8.78 8.51
C LEU A 465 6.02 -8.75 10.03
N THR A 466 7.20 -9.12 10.52
CA THR A 466 7.52 -9.09 11.96
C THR A 466 7.47 -7.67 12.52
N ASP A 467 8.11 -6.71 11.85
CA ASP A 467 8.11 -5.30 12.26
C ASP A 467 6.68 -4.73 12.28
N PHE A 468 5.87 -5.04 11.26
CA PHE A 468 4.46 -4.66 11.23
C PHE A 468 3.67 -5.26 12.39
N ILE A 469 3.80 -6.57 12.64
CA ILE A 469 3.06 -7.26 13.71
C ILE A 469 3.43 -6.68 15.08
N ASN A 470 4.71 -6.42 15.32
CA ASN A 470 5.20 -5.83 16.57
C ASN A 470 4.63 -4.43 16.75
N ALA A 471 4.72 -3.58 15.72
CA ALA A 471 4.19 -2.23 15.79
C ALA A 471 2.66 -2.20 16.00
N ALA A 472 1.92 -3.02 15.26
CA ALA A 472 0.48 -3.15 15.42
C ALA A 472 0.04 -3.65 16.81
N THR A 473 0.93 -4.32 17.54
CA THR A 473 0.66 -4.87 18.88
C THR A 473 1.08 -3.92 19.99
N GLU A 474 2.23 -3.28 19.85
CA GLU A 474 2.91 -2.60 20.95
C GLU A 474 2.87 -1.07 20.84
N VAL A 475 2.74 -0.53 19.62
CA VAL A 475 2.81 0.91 19.41
C VAL A 475 1.47 1.55 19.78
N SER A 476 1.56 2.54 20.67
CA SER A 476 0.47 3.47 20.94
C SER A 476 1.01 4.89 21.00
N LEU A 477 0.14 5.88 20.80
CA LEU A 477 0.45 7.29 21.07
C LEU A 477 -0.66 7.85 21.94
N GLN A 478 -0.29 8.35 23.11
CA GLN A 478 -1.23 8.93 24.08
C GLN A 478 -2.41 7.98 24.39
N GLY A 479 -2.16 6.67 24.43
CA GLY A 479 -3.16 5.63 24.67
C GLY A 479 -3.97 5.19 23.43
N VAL A 480 -3.76 5.81 22.27
CA VAL A 480 -4.38 5.40 21.00
C VAL A 480 -3.52 4.35 20.31
N PRO A 481 -4.02 3.13 20.04
CA PRO A 481 -3.25 2.08 19.37
C PRO A 481 -2.92 2.48 17.93
N PHE A 482 -1.80 1.97 17.41
CA PHE A 482 -1.38 2.26 16.04
C PHE A 482 -2.42 1.86 15.00
N VAL A 483 -2.82 2.83 14.17
CA VAL A 483 -3.65 2.65 12.98
C VAL A 483 -3.00 3.41 11.82
N GLY A 484 -2.41 2.69 10.88
CA GLY A 484 -1.83 3.27 9.67
C GLY A 484 -2.89 3.59 8.61
N PRO A 485 -2.53 4.25 7.50
CA PRO A 485 -3.44 4.49 6.37
C PRO A 485 -3.92 3.15 5.78
N PRO A 486 -5.24 2.85 5.80
CA PRO A 486 -5.80 1.57 5.42
C PRO A 486 -5.32 1.06 4.07
N ARG A 487 -5.33 1.93 3.05
CA ARG A 487 -4.91 1.56 1.70
C ARG A 487 -3.45 1.14 1.67
N HIS A 488 -2.55 2.00 2.14
CA HIS A 488 -1.10 1.76 2.14
C HIS A 488 -0.74 0.54 3.00
N THR A 489 -1.05 0.58 4.29
CA THR A 489 -0.66 -0.44 5.26
C THR A 489 -1.17 -1.84 4.87
N SER A 490 -2.44 -1.96 4.47
CA SER A 490 -3.01 -3.27 4.13
C SER A 490 -2.38 -3.88 2.89
N THR A 491 -2.14 -3.09 1.85
CA THR A 491 -1.52 -3.61 0.62
C THR A 491 -0.07 -3.98 0.80
N ASN A 492 0.63 -3.26 1.66
CA ASN A 492 2.02 -3.53 1.96
C ASN A 492 2.19 -4.89 2.64
N VAL A 493 1.32 -5.17 3.61
CA VAL A 493 1.28 -6.46 4.30
C VAL A 493 0.82 -7.59 3.36
N LEU A 494 -0.21 -7.34 2.55
CA LEU A 494 -0.70 -8.33 1.59
C LEU A 494 0.36 -8.70 0.54
N MET A 495 1.13 -7.74 0.03
CA MET A 495 2.23 -8.04 -0.92
C MET A 495 3.28 -8.96 -0.31
N ALA A 496 3.75 -8.65 0.89
CA ALA A 496 4.74 -9.51 1.53
C ALA A 496 4.23 -10.94 1.73
N CYS A 497 2.94 -11.09 2.10
CA CYS A 497 2.30 -12.40 2.21
C CYS A 497 2.21 -13.13 0.85
N LYS A 498 1.86 -12.39 -0.21
CA LYS A 498 1.79 -12.90 -1.59
C LYS A 498 3.17 -13.37 -2.06
N GLU A 499 4.21 -12.56 -1.90
CA GLU A 499 5.57 -12.86 -2.35
C GLU A 499 6.17 -14.07 -1.61
N ILE A 500 5.90 -14.21 -0.30
CA ILE A 500 6.26 -15.42 0.47
C ILE A 500 5.59 -16.66 -0.12
N LEU A 501 4.30 -16.57 -0.47
CA LEU A 501 3.57 -17.68 -1.06
C LEU A 501 4.12 -18.04 -2.45
N GLU A 502 4.35 -17.03 -3.30
CA GLU A 502 4.92 -17.20 -4.64
C GLU A 502 6.31 -17.85 -4.58
N ASN A 503 7.16 -17.45 -3.62
CA ASN A 503 8.46 -18.09 -3.42
C ASN A 503 8.33 -19.59 -3.08
N ASN A 504 7.39 -19.95 -2.19
CA ASN A 504 7.13 -21.35 -1.87
C ASN A 504 6.57 -22.12 -3.07
N ALA A 505 5.70 -21.50 -3.88
CA ALA A 505 5.18 -22.11 -5.09
C ALA A 505 6.29 -22.43 -6.10
N VAL A 506 7.25 -21.50 -6.28
CA VAL A 506 8.43 -21.71 -7.14
C VAL A 506 9.29 -22.87 -6.61
N ARG A 507 9.58 -22.90 -5.32
CA ARG A 507 10.37 -24.00 -4.69
C ARG A 507 9.70 -25.36 -4.83
N ILE A 508 8.38 -25.43 -4.67
CA ILE A 508 7.62 -26.66 -4.89
C ILE A 508 7.81 -27.14 -6.33
N LYS A 509 7.76 -26.25 -7.32
CA LYS A 509 7.88 -26.65 -8.72
C LYS A 509 9.28 -27.10 -9.11
N ILE A 510 10.30 -26.41 -8.63
CA ILE A 510 11.70 -26.67 -9.03
C ILE A 510 12.27 -27.83 -8.20
N ASP A 511 12.10 -27.79 -6.88
CA ASP A 511 12.80 -28.67 -5.94
C ASP A 511 11.87 -29.70 -5.27
N ASN A 512 10.56 -29.67 -5.56
CA ASN A 512 9.55 -30.48 -4.89
C ASN A 512 9.55 -30.32 -3.35
N VAL A 513 10.02 -29.18 -2.86
CA VAL A 513 10.10 -28.87 -1.42
C VAL A 513 9.55 -27.49 -1.11
N LEU A 514 9.06 -27.33 0.13
CA LEU A 514 8.70 -26.04 0.69
C LEU A 514 9.93 -25.33 1.27
N HIS A 515 9.79 -24.03 1.54
CA HIS A 515 10.82 -23.28 2.27
C HIS A 515 11.05 -23.90 3.67
N PRO A 516 12.30 -24.01 4.16
CA PRO A 516 12.60 -24.58 5.48
C PRO A 516 11.87 -23.89 6.63
N ARG A 517 11.59 -22.58 6.47
CA ARG A 517 10.85 -21.75 7.44
C ARG A 517 9.33 -21.67 7.20
N VAL A 518 8.74 -22.57 6.42
CA VAL A 518 7.29 -22.53 6.11
C VAL A 518 6.40 -22.50 7.36
N ASP A 519 6.81 -23.14 8.45
CA ASP A 519 6.15 -23.07 9.75
C ASP A 519 6.08 -21.64 10.31
N MET A 520 7.20 -20.92 10.28
CA MET A 520 7.29 -19.52 10.70
C MET A 520 6.46 -18.61 9.78
N GLN A 521 6.56 -18.83 8.47
CA GLN A 521 5.83 -18.05 7.47
C GLN A 521 4.30 -18.18 7.65
N LEU A 522 3.81 -19.39 7.95
CA LEU A 522 2.38 -19.59 8.27
C LEU A 522 1.96 -18.76 9.50
N ILE A 523 2.78 -18.76 10.55
CA ILE A 523 2.53 -17.96 11.77
C ILE A 523 2.51 -16.45 11.44
N LEU A 524 3.45 -15.98 10.63
CA LEU A 524 3.51 -14.58 10.20
C LEU A 524 2.26 -14.17 9.41
N LEU A 525 1.84 -14.98 8.42
CA LEU A 525 0.62 -14.71 7.64
C LEU A 525 -0.63 -14.66 8.53
N GLU A 526 -0.77 -15.61 9.45
CA GLU A 526 -1.91 -15.65 10.37
C GLU A 526 -1.95 -14.43 11.30
N ASN A 527 -0.81 -14.09 11.90
CA ASN A 527 -0.71 -12.95 12.80
C ASN A 527 -0.89 -11.62 12.06
N ALA A 528 -0.33 -11.47 10.86
CA ALA A 528 -0.51 -10.27 10.03
C ALA A 528 -1.99 -10.03 9.70
N ALA A 529 -2.72 -11.07 9.30
CA ALA A 529 -4.16 -10.97 9.06
C ALA A 529 -4.94 -10.56 10.32
N ARG A 530 -4.60 -11.16 11.47
CA ARG A 530 -5.24 -10.81 12.76
C ARG A 530 -4.98 -9.36 13.17
N GLN A 531 -3.77 -8.85 12.93
CA GLN A 531 -3.44 -7.47 13.27
C GLN A 531 -4.12 -6.45 12.35
N LEU A 532 -4.24 -6.73 11.05
CA LEU A 532 -4.99 -5.86 10.15
C LEU A 532 -6.45 -5.70 10.62
N GLU A 533 -7.12 -6.78 11.02
CA GLU A 533 -8.49 -6.68 11.55
C GLU A 533 -8.55 -5.85 12.83
N ARG A 534 -7.55 -5.96 13.70
CA ARG A 534 -7.50 -5.18 14.93
C ARG A 534 -7.25 -3.69 14.72
N MET A 535 -6.89 -3.25 13.52
CA MET A 535 -6.72 -1.83 13.19
C MET A 535 -8.05 -1.12 12.91
N GLU A 536 -9.19 -1.82 12.96
CA GLU A 536 -10.52 -1.23 12.83
C GLU A 536 -11.47 -1.72 13.93
N ALA A 537 -12.32 -0.83 14.44
CA ALA A 537 -13.23 -1.11 15.55
C ALA A 537 -14.16 -2.32 15.33
N ASP A 538 -14.65 -2.52 14.12
CA ASP A 538 -15.50 -3.66 13.73
C ASP A 538 -14.74 -4.73 12.91
N GLY A 539 -13.41 -4.70 12.92
CA GLY A 539 -12.60 -5.52 12.04
C GLY A 539 -12.78 -7.02 12.26
N GLY A 540 -12.75 -7.78 11.16
CA GLY A 540 -13.06 -9.21 11.14
C GLY A 540 -14.56 -9.54 11.15
N SER A 541 -15.44 -8.55 11.32
CA SER A 541 -16.88 -8.75 11.15
C SER A 541 -17.30 -8.76 9.67
N PRO A 542 -18.41 -9.45 9.32
CA PRO A 542 -19.02 -9.33 7.99
C PRO A 542 -19.44 -7.90 7.65
N GLU A 543 -19.80 -7.11 8.65
CA GLU A 543 -20.23 -5.72 8.50
C GLU A 543 -19.07 -4.81 8.06
N ALA A 544 -17.86 -5.01 8.59
CA ALA A 544 -16.68 -4.26 8.15
C ALA A 544 -16.41 -4.45 6.64
N VAL A 545 -16.55 -5.68 6.13
CA VAL A 545 -16.45 -5.95 4.68
C VAL A 545 -17.57 -5.24 3.92
N ALA A 546 -18.80 -5.30 4.45
CA ALA A 546 -19.95 -4.62 3.85
C ALA A 546 -19.76 -3.10 3.73
N CYS A 547 -19.15 -2.49 4.75
CA CYS A 547 -18.78 -1.08 4.80
C CYS A 547 -17.50 -0.72 4.01
N GLY A 548 -16.86 -1.68 3.34
CA GLY A 548 -15.68 -1.40 2.51
C GLY A 548 -14.35 -1.32 3.26
N SER A 549 -14.23 -1.98 4.40
CA SER A 549 -12.97 -2.06 5.15
C SER A 549 -11.85 -2.66 4.29
N VAL A 550 -10.82 -1.87 3.99
CA VAL A 550 -9.63 -2.34 3.28
C VAL A 550 -8.82 -3.30 4.15
N PHE A 551 -8.71 -3.01 5.46
CA PHE A 551 -8.03 -3.88 6.42
C PHE A 551 -8.62 -5.28 6.46
N THR A 552 -9.95 -5.37 6.67
CA THR A 552 -10.66 -6.66 6.76
C THR A 552 -10.64 -7.40 5.42
N ALA A 553 -10.77 -6.67 4.32
CA ALA A 553 -10.64 -7.23 2.97
C ALA A 553 -9.27 -7.87 2.74
N CYS A 554 -8.16 -7.16 2.99
CA CYS A 554 -6.82 -7.70 2.84
C CYS A 554 -6.54 -8.84 3.81
N ALA A 555 -7.00 -8.76 5.07
CA ALA A 555 -6.88 -9.84 6.04
C ALA A 555 -7.57 -11.14 5.56
N LYS A 556 -8.76 -11.01 4.94
CA LYS A 556 -9.47 -12.14 4.32
C LYS A 556 -8.65 -12.78 3.21
N VAL A 557 -8.03 -11.98 2.33
CA VAL A 557 -7.14 -12.49 1.27
C VAL A 557 -5.94 -13.23 1.87
N ILE A 558 -5.25 -12.62 2.85
CA ILE A 558 -4.09 -13.23 3.52
C ILE A 558 -4.46 -14.57 4.17
N ARG A 559 -5.64 -14.70 4.77
CA ARG A 559 -6.11 -15.98 5.31
C ARG A 559 -6.27 -17.06 4.24
N ASN A 560 -6.68 -16.68 3.03
CA ASN A 560 -6.75 -17.62 1.91
C ASN A 560 -5.36 -18.04 1.44
N LEU A 561 -4.41 -17.11 1.34
CA LEU A 561 -2.99 -17.42 1.08
C LEU A 561 -2.43 -18.40 2.13
N HIS A 562 -2.72 -18.14 3.41
CA HIS A 562 -2.33 -19.01 4.52
C HIS A 562 -2.93 -20.42 4.40
N ARG A 563 -4.23 -20.55 4.06
CA ARG A 563 -4.89 -21.86 3.85
C ARG A 563 -4.22 -22.67 2.75
N VAL A 564 -3.84 -22.01 1.66
CA VAL A 564 -3.18 -22.64 0.50
C VAL A 564 -1.78 -23.12 0.87
N MET A 565 -0.97 -22.27 1.50
CA MET A 565 0.36 -22.68 1.97
C MET A 565 0.27 -23.85 2.96
N ARG A 566 -0.77 -23.85 3.80
CA ARG A 566 -1.03 -24.94 4.75
C ARG A 566 -1.45 -26.23 4.04
N SER A 567 -2.23 -26.17 2.96
CA SER A 567 -2.57 -27.37 2.17
C SER A 567 -1.35 -27.94 1.45
N TRP A 568 -0.50 -27.10 0.84
CA TRP A 568 0.77 -27.56 0.27
C TRP A 568 1.63 -28.25 1.31
N LYS A 569 1.77 -27.66 2.50
CA LYS A 569 2.52 -28.27 3.60
C LYS A 569 1.99 -29.65 4.00
N ARG A 570 0.67 -29.87 3.97
CA ARG A 570 0.09 -31.19 4.24
C ARG A 570 0.43 -32.17 3.13
N GLN A 571 0.30 -31.76 1.86
CA GLN A 571 0.57 -32.60 0.69
C GLN A 571 2.04 -33.02 0.62
N TYR A 572 2.98 -32.08 0.75
CA TYR A 572 4.42 -32.35 0.63
C TYR A 572 5.04 -32.99 1.88
N ARG A 573 4.39 -32.91 3.05
CA ARG A 573 4.77 -33.73 4.23
C ARG A 573 4.50 -35.22 4.03
N ILE A 574 3.49 -35.57 3.22
CA ILE A 574 3.11 -36.98 2.96
C ILE A 574 4.05 -37.62 1.92
N GLN A 575 4.67 -36.82 1.05
CA GLN A 575 5.51 -37.29 -0.04
C GLN A 575 6.98 -37.55 0.33
N VAL A 576 7.46 -37.10 1.50
CA VAL A 576 8.78 -37.48 2.01
C VAL A 576 8.62 -38.76 2.82
N PRO A 577 9.06 -39.93 2.33
CA PRO A 577 9.07 -41.13 3.16
C PRO A 577 9.98 -40.86 4.34
N GLN A 578 9.47 -41.05 5.57
CA GLN A 578 10.37 -41.21 6.70
C GLN A 578 11.40 -42.27 6.31
N PRO A 579 12.72 -42.02 6.48
CA PRO A 579 13.70 -43.08 6.29
C PRO A 579 13.24 -44.25 7.17
N HIS A 580 13.00 -45.40 6.53
CA HIS A 580 12.70 -46.64 7.23
C HIS A 580 13.72 -46.79 8.35
N CYS A 581 13.26 -46.66 9.59
CA CYS A 581 14.00 -47.16 10.72
C CYS A 581 14.02 -48.68 10.56
N ASP A 582 15.06 -49.18 9.91
CA ASP A 582 15.39 -50.60 9.90
C ASP A 582 15.63 -51.03 11.36
N HIS A 583 14.60 -51.61 11.96
CA HIS A 583 14.76 -52.51 13.07
C HIS A 583 15.61 -53.70 12.62
N LYS A 584 16.89 -53.70 13.00
CA LYS A 584 17.60 -54.83 13.65
C LYS A 584 19.09 -54.53 13.85
N LYS A 585 19.47 -54.20 15.10
CA LYS A 585 20.29 -55.07 15.97
C LYS A 585 20.42 -54.45 17.38
N PRO A 586 20.40 -55.28 18.44
CA PRO A 586 20.39 -54.79 19.82
C PRO A 586 21.81 -54.39 20.24
N TYR A 587 22.01 -53.13 20.62
CA TYR A 587 23.19 -52.74 21.39
C TYR A 587 22.85 -52.76 22.88
N GLN A 588 23.64 -53.54 23.59
CA GLN A 588 23.52 -53.81 25.01
C GLN A 588 23.70 -52.55 25.85
N HIS A 589 22.93 -52.51 26.94
CA HIS A 589 23.04 -51.58 28.05
C HIS A 589 24.50 -51.31 28.46
N LYS A 590 24.85 -50.02 28.53
CA LYS A 590 25.75 -49.52 29.57
C LYS A 590 24.99 -48.49 30.38
N GLN A 591 24.64 -48.89 31.59
CA GLN A 591 23.97 -48.08 32.60
C GLN A 591 24.81 -46.85 32.94
N LEU A 592 24.18 -45.68 33.02
CA LEU A 592 24.62 -44.57 33.86
C LEU A 592 23.54 -44.33 34.94
N PRO A 593 23.93 -43.85 36.12
CA PRO A 593 23.13 -44.02 37.33
C PRO A 593 22.02 -42.98 37.44
N GLU A 594 20.86 -43.44 37.92
CA GLU A 594 19.76 -42.63 38.43
C GLU A 594 20.17 -41.84 39.67
N ALA A 595 19.78 -40.56 39.69
CA ALA A 595 19.45 -39.81 40.91
C ALA A 595 18.38 -38.75 40.57
N GLN A 596 17.11 -39.18 40.68
CA GLN A 596 15.90 -38.59 41.29
C GLN A 596 15.95 -37.18 42.00
N PRO A 597 14.79 -36.57 42.39
CA PRO A 597 13.79 -35.88 41.55
C PRO A 597 13.31 -34.52 42.17
N GLY A 598 12.44 -33.78 41.47
CA GLY A 598 11.76 -32.58 41.97
C GLY A 598 12.09 -31.37 41.09
N ILE A 599 11.14 -30.74 40.40
CA ILE A 599 10.01 -30.01 40.97
C ILE A 599 8.82 -30.07 40.00
N SER A 600 7.65 -30.13 40.64
CA SER A 600 6.27 -30.07 40.15
C SER A 600 6.01 -29.24 38.89
N ALA A 601 5.16 -29.82 38.05
CA ALA A 601 4.38 -29.14 37.02
C ALA A 601 3.69 -27.88 37.58
N ALA A 602 3.82 -26.78 36.84
CA ALA A 602 2.97 -25.60 36.96
C ALA A 602 2.33 -25.34 35.59
N SER A 603 1.01 -25.34 35.63
CA SER A 603 0.03 -25.03 34.60
C SER A 603 0.37 -23.83 33.70
N ASN A 604 0.34 -24.04 32.39
CA ASN A 604 0.13 -22.96 31.41
C ASN A 604 -1.33 -22.47 31.53
N PRO A 605 -1.58 -21.17 31.77
CA PRO A 605 -2.92 -20.59 31.73
C PRO A 605 -3.10 -19.88 30.38
N TRP A 606 -3.50 -20.63 29.34
CA TRP A 606 -4.06 -20.01 28.13
C TRP A 606 -5.40 -20.67 27.83
N PRO A 607 -6.50 -19.89 27.75
CA PRO A 607 -7.81 -20.46 27.56
C PRO A 607 -7.96 -20.96 26.13
N THR A 608 -8.28 -22.25 26.00
CA THR A 608 -8.67 -22.90 24.76
C THR A 608 -10.08 -22.44 24.40
N PHE A 609 -10.22 -21.34 23.67
CA PHE A 609 -11.51 -20.93 23.12
C PHE A 609 -11.69 -21.54 21.73
N GLY A 610 -12.52 -22.57 21.66
CA GLY A 610 -13.03 -23.13 20.42
C GLY A 610 -14.10 -22.20 19.84
N PHE A 611 -13.83 -21.60 18.69
CA PHE A 611 -14.88 -21.10 17.81
C PHE A 611 -15.10 -22.13 16.71
N ALA A 612 -16.34 -22.63 16.61
CA ALA A 612 -16.83 -23.39 15.48
C ALA A 612 -16.74 -22.51 14.22
N LEU A 613 -15.98 -22.96 13.23
CA LEU A 613 -15.58 -22.19 12.04
C LEU A 613 -16.19 -22.83 10.78
N ASP A 614 -17.47 -23.19 10.83
CA ASP A 614 -18.12 -24.05 9.82
C ASP A 614 -19.14 -23.36 8.90
N ASP A 615 -19.25 -22.02 8.88
CA ASP A 615 -20.28 -21.33 8.07
C ASP A 615 -19.74 -20.32 7.04
N PHE A 616 -18.61 -20.62 6.40
CA PHE A 616 -18.09 -19.81 5.29
C PHE A 616 -17.73 -20.67 4.07
N SER A 617 -18.76 -21.01 3.28
CA SER A 617 -18.59 -21.58 1.93
C SER A 617 -17.70 -20.67 1.08
N THR A 618 -16.56 -21.22 0.68
CA THR A 618 -15.57 -20.66 -0.24
C THR A 618 -15.83 -21.07 -1.70
N ASP A 619 -17.00 -21.61 -2.03
CA ASP A 619 -17.28 -22.35 -3.28
C ASP A 619 -17.31 -21.50 -4.56
N GLY A 620 -16.66 -20.34 -4.59
CA GLY A 620 -16.49 -19.59 -5.83
C GLY A 620 -15.43 -18.52 -5.89
N LEU A 621 -14.78 -18.16 -4.77
CA LEU A 621 -13.75 -17.09 -4.82
C LEU A 621 -12.34 -17.63 -5.12
N PHE A 622 -12.09 -18.93 -4.90
CA PHE A 622 -10.75 -19.55 -4.97
C PHE A 622 -10.73 -21.01 -5.48
N THR A 623 -11.78 -21.51 -6.12
CA THR A 623 -11.80 -22.91 -6.60
C THR A 623 -10.86 -23.17 -7.77
N ASP A 624 -10.47 -22.14 -8.52
CA ASP A 624 -9.60 -22.30 -9.71
C ASP A 624 -8.24 -21.63 -9.47
N TRP A 625 -7.40 -22.28 -8.66
CA TRP A 625 -5.96 -21.95 -8.59
C TRP A 625 -5.26 -22.16 -9.95
N ASP A 626 -5.87 -22.95 -10.84
CA ASP A 626 -5.47 -23.16 -12.23
C ASP A 626 -5.58 -21.90 -13.11
N SER A 627 -6.13 -20.80 -12.59
CA SER A 627 -6.31 -19.53 -13.30
C SER A 627 -5.31 -18.44 -12.91
N TRP A 628 -4.39 -18.69 -11.95
CA TRP A 628 -3.28 -17.78 -11.69
C TRP A 628 -2.22 -17.99 -12.79
N PRO A 629 -1.63 -16.93 -13.39
CA PRO A 629 -0.71 -17.08 -14.52
C PRO A 629 0.41 -18.09 -14.30
N GLN A 630 0.81 -18.28 -13.05
CA GLN A 630 1.86 -19.19 -12.64
C GLN A 630 1.46 -20.65 -12.58
N LEU A 631 0.20 -21.00 -12.39
CA LEU A 631 -0.20 -22.39 -12.17
C LEU A 631 -1.23 -22.77 -13.23
N ASP A 632 -0.77 -23.41 -14.31
CA ASP A 632 -1.69 -24.06 -15.26
C ASP A 632 -1.53 -25.60 -15.25
N SER A 633 -2.66 -26.20 -14.86
CA SER A 633 -3.36 -27.48 -15.12
C SER A 633 -2.75 -28.88 -15.15
N ASP A 634 -1.49 -29.16 -15.46
CA ASP A 634 -1.10 -30.59 -15.64
C ASP A 634 -0.68 -31.34 -14.36
N MET A 635 -0.75 -30.69 -13.19
CA MET A 635 -0.31 -31.30 -11.92
C MET A 635 -1.42 -32.04 -11.14
N PHE A 636 -2.67 -32.02 -11.63
CA PHE A 636 -3.82 -32.64 -10.95
C PHE A 636 -4.68 -33.59 -11.80
N ALA A 637 -4.20 -34.05 -12.96
CA ALA A 637 -4.80 -35.20 -13.63
C ALA A 637 -4.43 -36.51 -12.89
N PHE A 638 -5.00 -36.71 -11.70
CA PHE A 638 -5.15 -38.04 -11.11
C PHE A 638 -6.61 -38.47 -11.29
N ASP A 639 -6.85 -39.21 -12.37
CA ASP A 639 -8.00 -40.11 -12.49
C ASP A 639 -7.86 -41.18 -11.40
N PHE A 640 -8.62 -41.01 -10.32
CA PHE A 640 -8.98 -42.09 -9.40
C PHE A 640 -10.44 -42.46 -9.69
N ASP A 641 -10.70 -43.24 -10.75
CA ASP A 641 -11.50 -44.47 -10.66
C ASP A 641 -11.58 -45.19 -12.02
N THR A 642 -11.19 -46.46 -12.03
CA THR A 642 -12.05 -47.53 -12.56
C THR A 642 -11.54 -48.88 -12.05
N ARG A 643 -12.19 -49.36 -10.99
CA ARG A 643 -12.32 -50.80 -10.73
C ARG A 643 -13.27 -51.43 -11.77
N HIS A 644 -13.02 -52.71 -12.09
CA HIS A 644 -13.81 -53.64 -12.91
C HIS A 644 -13.70 -53.37 -14.43
N GLN A 645 -13.22 -54.26 -15.31
CA GLN A 645 -13.11 -55.73 -15.35
C GLN A 645 -11.78 -56.19 -15.97
#